data_AF-V9DBQ1-F1
#
_entry.id   AF-V9DBQ1-F1
#
_cell.length_a   1.000
_cell.length_b   1.000
_cell.length_c   1.000
_cell.angle_alpha   90.00
_cell.angle_beta   90.00
_cell.angle_gamma   90.00
#
_symmetry.space_group_name_H-M   'P 1'
#
loop_
_entity.id
_entity.type
_entity.pdbx_description
1 polymer ?
#
loop_
_entity_poly.entity_id
_entity_poly.type
_entity_poly.pdbx_seq_one_letter_code
_entity_poly.pdbx_strand_id
1 'polypeptide(L)'
;MGYSSTAGSNALADFKQAGVLFRKEHGVHAVSTADHDPVAQTEASRSIVANVRLPSKMAIHKLVEVFFNDVNWQYFIIEKQYFDSLLNCWYGTNVKTLSHLSHEELGRELYYFPALLFQVLGLAIQFLPLKSPVWEYLSQADMALCHKYSDTGVELMTRGQRPHAALTVVQADFLRASWLKNIGKGVEAWHSIGSAIRSAQELELHRHEEPYKHASSSPGANLSRMWYEEYKRRLWMNLCTWDTLTAMILGRPRAIHPDDCDVEEPNECNIPPDPSSCVPGSQEVIGGRDRPNTVSSNLFLYRLSNVWHAAKEQKADRPWSTDYSVVQQLHDQVHLIMGRLPLTLRHENPDLSWDDQYPYLRYQREDILTKANLMLVALHRPHIKHRAESRRAALQASIVILDSQHRSFIMARPHQYKFFGLSFYTIDASLLLSVVTARYLPQMDSAVMAKIDSILHQAMNRLSAMHSYSPIARSGLTILSQCYNVLQMRLERSTATWYLPKAVATEPGNFALDSGVDVMSDSLSEQQSHLPLPQSQEHNQQEPVWGAPTSLSTGYSASSRPISRELNSSESGWTFDTSVDARTIPTTAAQPSPHLEPSTTDFDETYWLSMINEVPDVTNTDPTEALKVGPTVEAASMEYNTVWNQIQFRISKERMQTAQAQEKAISAEDHAKVKALAGMVKMPRSFIFKNPDEYGMEGWYDLSIQSDDGTPLEAWYIPARGGESDRLVIFNHALPMCRAGYPGHMGPPWSEFIEPVEIDFVVQYKHLTDAGYNVLTYDFRNHGQSGAANGGVSGIGQWEWRDCVGVKRFVDIHPRLGRMKKALFSQCLGGVSQYAAITKRPELFDDIRCMCSPLVPNMSAVFSKLSGAQGISQYQELIDLELLKLGGFPAADMSGKLWAPNVKLPILMWQVHDDAIIENPSDAQSTFDALASRDKELYWIEGTTKRFEDGYNWFGRHPEKVLAFLKKYTD
;
A
#
# COMPACT_ATOMS: atom_id res chain seq x y z
N MET A 1 1.40 -0.20 -3.22
CA MET A 1 -0.02 0.25 -3.09
C MET A 1 -0.18 1.59 -2.37
N GLY A 2 0.42 1.84 -1.19
CA GLY A 2 0.48 3.19 -0.61
C GLY A 2 -0.48 3.52 0.57
N TYR A 3 -1.34 2.58 0.96
CA TYR A 3 -2.17 2.70 2.17
C TYR A 3 -1.38 3.15 3.41
N SER A 4 -2.04 3.91 4.28
CA SER A 4 -1.53 4.28 5.59
C SER A 4 -1.54 3.08 6.55
N SER A 5 -0.60 3.06 7.49
CA SER A 5 -0.54 2.09 8.58
C SER A 5 -1.51 2.42 9.73
N THR A 6 -2.12 3.61 9.73
CA THR A 6 -3.01 4.07 10.81
C THR A 6 -4.30 3.25 10.90
N ALA A 7 -4.61 2.77 12.10
CA ALA A 7 -5.90 2.19 12.49
C ALA A 7 -7.10 3.03 12.03
N GLY A 8 -8.21 2.40 11.64
CA GLY A 8 -9.43 3.08 11.16
C GLY A 8 -9.33 3.75 9.77
N SER A 9 -8.11 4.02 9.27
CA SER A 9 -7.92 4.99 8.19
C SER A 9 -8.28 4.48 6.79
N ASN A 10 -8.19 3.18 6.54
CA ASN A 10 -8.46 2.55 5.25
C ASN A 10 -8.89 1.09 5.43
N ALA A 11 -9.56 0.50 4.43
CA ALA A 11 -10.12 -0.86 4.56
C ALA A 11 -9.04 -1.92 4.87
N LEU A 12 -7.83 -1.79 4.32
CA LEU A 12 -6.71 -2.71 4.61
C LEU A 12 -6.18 -2.60 6.06
N ALA A 13 -6.33 -1.45 6.72
CA ALA A 13 -6.02 -1.28 8.14
C ALA A 13 -7.12 -1.91 9.02
N ASP A 14 -8.38 -1.62 8.73
CA ASP A 14 -9.55 -2.12 9.48
C ASP A 14 -9.64 -3.65 9.38
N PHE A 15 -9.31 -4.18 8.20
CA PHE A 15 -9.15 -5.59 7.90
C PHE A 15 -8.15 -6.26 8.86
N LYS A 16 -6.96 -5.66 9.06
CA LYS A 16 -5.93 -6.17 10.00
C LYS A 16 -6.40 -6.10 11.45
N GLN A 17 -7.05 -5.01 11.86
CA GLN A 17 -7.43 -4.81 13.26
C GLN A 17 -8.48 -5.81 13.74
N ALA A 18 -9.54 -6.01 12.98
CA ALA A 18 -10.73 -6.72 13.48
C ALA A 18 -10.67 -8.26 13.33
N GLY A 19 -9.49 -8.86 13.18
CA GLY A 19 -9.13 -10.24 13.59
C GLY A 19 -9.96 -11.44 13.11
N VAL A 20 -10.76 -11.33 12.04
CA VAL A 20 -11.78 -12.34 11.67
C VAL A 20 -11.39 -13.17 10.45
N LEU A 21 -10.85 -12.53 9.42
CA LEU A 21 -10.38 -13.21 8.19
C LEU A 21 -8.90 -13.55 8.21
N PHE A 22 -8.21 -13.25 9.31
CA PHE A 22 -6.92 -13.85 9.62
C PHE A 22 -6.94 -14.23 11.11
N ARG A 23 -6.75 -15.53 11.38
CA ARG A 23 -6.09 -15.94 12.63
C ARG A 23 -4.67 -15.35 12.64
N LYS A 24 -3.96 -15.38 13.77
CA LYS A 24 -2.64 -14.72 13.90
C LYS A 24 -1.51 -15.48 13.16
N GLU A 25 -1.68 -15.65 11.85
CA GLU A 25 -0.83 -16.40 10.93
C GLU A 25 -0.63 -15.59 9.64
N HIS A 26 0.62 -15.22 9.42
CA HIS A 26 1.32 -15.09 8.14
C HIS A 26 0.51 -15.02 6.84
N GLY A 27 0.40 -13.81 6.27
CA GLY A 27 -0.09 -13.60 4.90
C GLY A 27 0.08 -12.18 4.34
N VAL A 28 -0.59 -11.19 4.92
CA VAL A 28 -0.81 -9.88 4.28
C VAL A 28 0.41 -8.94 4.29
N HIS A 29 1.32 -9.07 5.25
CA HIS A 29 2.37 -8.06 5.46
C HIS A 29 3.42 -7.97 4.33
N ALA A 30 3.71 -9.08 3.64
CA ALA A 30 4.69 -9.11 2.54
C ALA A 30 4.30 -8.21 1.35
N VAL A 31 3.00 -7.99 1.16
CA VAL A 31 2.45 -7.31 -0.03
C VAL A 31 2.54 -5.78 0.06
N SER A 32 2.66 -5.22 1.28
CA SER A 32 2.83 -3.77 1.43
C SER A 32 4.25 -3.27 1.13
N THR A 33 5.22 -4.19 1.02
CA THR A 33 6.66 -3.88 0.94
C THR A 33 7.33 -4.29 -0.38
N ALA A 34 6.63 -5.02 -1.25
CA ALA A 34 7.22 -5.66 -2.42
C ALA A 34 7.66 -4.71 -3.57
N ASP A 35 7.15 -3.48 -3.64
CA ASP A 35 7.47 -2.49 -4.69
C ASP A 35 8.30 -1.29 -4.18
N HIS A 36 8.61 -1.24 -2.88
CA HIS A 36 9.48 -0.21 -2.29
C HIS A 36 10.94 -0.65 -2.24
N ASP A 37 11.49 -1.05 -3.39
CA ASP A 37 12.90 -0.77 -3.65
C ASP A 37 13.06 0.76 -3.77
N PRO A 38 13.82 1.41 -2.88
CA PRO A 38 14.32 2.75 -3.16
C PRO A 38 15.35 2.60 -4.28
N VAL A 39 15.07 3.21 -5.44
CA VAL A 39 16.10 3.35 -6.49
C VAL A 39 17.20 4.21 -5.88
N ALA A 40 18.29 3.57 -5.47
CA ALA A 40 19.44 4.24 -4.91
C ALA A 40 19.94 5.25 -5.95
N GLN A 41 19.99 6.53 -5.56
CA GLN A 41 20.64 7.58 -6.35
C GLN A 41 22.16 7.36 -6.28
N THR A 42 22.62 6.29 -6.93
CA THR A 42 24.02 6.02 -7.17
C THR A 42 24.60 7.15 -8.02
N GLU A 43 25.86 7.50 -7.79
CA GLU A 43 26.50 8.58 -8.54
C GLU A 43 26.63 8.24 -10.05
N ALA A 44 26.52 6.96 -10.40
CA ALA A 44 26.34 6.49 -11.77
C ALA A 44 25.12 7.10 -12.49
N SER A 45 24.01 7.39 -11.80
CA SER A 45 22.83 8.01 -12.40
C SER A 45 23.13 9.39 -12.99
N ARG A 46 23.99 10.19 -12.34
CA ARG A 46 24.45 11.50 -12.88
C ARG A 46 25.24 11.37 -14.19
N SER A 47 25.86 10.22 -14.44
CA SER A 47 26.59 9.93 -15.68
C SER A 47 25.66 9.50 -16.83
N ILE A 48 24.63 8.70 -16.53
CA ILE A 48 23.74 8.12 -17.56
C ILE A 48 22.90 9.19 -18.26
N VAL A 49 22.40 10.20 -17.54
CA VAL A 49 21.45 11.18 -18.09
C VAL A 49 22.09 12.14 -19.11
N ALA A 50 23.41 12.19 -19.21
CA ALA A 50 24.11 12.86 -20.31
C ALA A 50 23.81 12.23 -21.70
N ASN A 51 23.29 11.00 -21.75
CA ASN A 51 23.06 10.24 -22.98
C ASN A 51 21.58 10.03 -23.35
N VAL A 52 20.62 10.45 -22.51
CA VAL A 52 19.18 10.31 -22.81
C VAL A 52 18.73 11.41 -23.78
N ARG A 53 18.95 11.17 -25.08
CA ARG A 53 18.45 12.05 -26.14
C ARG A 53 16.94 11.91 -26.30
N LEU A 54 16.27 13.02 -26.58
CA LEU A 54 14.89 13.00 -27.06
C LEU A 54 14.79 12.17 -28.37
N PRO A 55 13.68 11.43 -28.58
CA PRO A 55 13.50 10.63 -29.78
C PRO A 55 13.20 11.52 -31.00
N SER A 56 13.09 10.93 -32.19
CA SER A 56 12.85 11.68 -33.43
C SER A 56 11.56 12.53 -33.35
N LYS A 57 11.48 13.65 -34.08
CA LYS A 57 10.25 14.47 -34.11
C LYS A 57 9.00 13.67 -34.49
N MET A 58 9.15 12.66 -35.36
CA MET A 58 8.09 11.72 -35.74
C MET A 58 7.68 10.82 -34.56
N ALA A 59 8.63 10.25 -33.83
CA ALA A 59 8.35 9.47 -32.62
C ALA A 59 7.68 10.31 -31.54
N ILE A 60 8.10 11.56 -31.36
CA ILE A 60 7.46 12.52 -30.43
C ILE A 60 6.00 12.75 -30.85
N HIS A 61 5.74 13.05 -32.14
CA HIS A 61 4.38 13.23 -32.65
C HIS A 61 3.50 11.98 -32.41
N LYS A 62 4.02 10.78 -32.68
CA LYS A 62 3.28 9.52 -32.49
C LYS A 62 3.07 9.12 -31.04
N LEU A 63 4.00 9.42 -30.13
CA LEU A 63 3.77 9.23 -28.70
C LEU A 63 2.81 10.28 -28.11
N VAL A 64 2.82 11.52 -28.62
CA VAL A 64 1.84 12.55 -28.25
C VAL A 64 0.43 12.19 -28.72
N GLU A 65 0.27 11.66 -29.94
CA GLU A 65 -1.01 11.07 -30.40
C GLU A 65 -1.51 9.98 -29.42
N VAL A 66 -0.66 9.02 -29.06
CA VAL A 66 -1.00 7.94 -28.11
C VAL A 66 -1.38 8.50 -26.73
N PHE A 67 -0.64 9.49 -26.19
CA PHE A 67 -0.97 10.09 -24.91
C PHE A 67 -2.38 10.72 -24.89
N PHE A 68 -2.71 11.54 -25.90
CA PHE A 68 -4.02 12.20 -25.93
C PHE A 68 -5.18 11.24 -26.22
N ASN A 69 -4.96 10.21 -27.04
CA ASN A 69 -5.99 9.23 -27.39
C ASN A 69 -6.22 8.19 -26.28
N ASP A 70 -5.16 7.62 -25.71
CA ASP A 70 -5.25 6.45 -24.84
C ASP A 70 -5.12 6.77 -23.33
N VAL A 71 -4.58 7.94 -22.94
CA VAL A 71 -4.23 8.25 -21.54
C VAL A 71 -4.90 9.51 -20.97
N ASN A 72 -4.86 10.64 -21.69
CA ASN A 72 -5.23 11.95 -21.11
C ASN A 72 -6.70 12.04 -20.68
N TRP A 73 -7.62 11.35 -21.37
CA TRP A 73 -9.07 11.38 -21.10
C TRP A 73 -9.50 10.90 -19.71
N GLN A 74 -8.61 10.28 -18.93
CA GLN A 74 -8.91 9.84 -17.57
C GLN A 74 -9.14 10.99 -16.58
N TYR A 75 -8.49 12.14 -16.83
CA TYR A 75 -8.57 13.33 -15.97
C TYR A 75 -8.46 14.65 -16.76
N PHE A 76 -8.11 14.63 -18.05
CA PHE A 76 -7.83 15.82 -18.87
C PHE A 76 -6.85 16.81 -18.21
N ILE A 77 -5.74 16.27 -17.65
CA ILE A 77 -4.70 17.07 -16.98
C ILE A 77 -4.04 18.05 -17.95
N ILE A 78 -3.95 17.68 -19.24
CA ILE A 78 -3.37 18.50 -20.29
C ILE A 78 -4.46 18.87 -21.31
N GLU A 79 -4.68 20.16 -21.55
CA GLU A 79 -5.51 20.63 -22.67
C GLU A 79 -4.67 20.71 -23.96
N LYS A 80 -5.05 19.93 -24.98
CA LYS A 80 -4.18 19.59 -26.12
C LYS A 80 -3.66 20.81 -26.88
N GLN A 81 -4.51 21.82 -27.10
CA GLN A 81 -4.16 23.02 -27.85
C GLN A 81 -3.03 23.85 -27.20
N TYR A 82 -2.99 23.91 -25.87
CA TYR A 82 -1.95 24.66 -25.14
C TYR A 82 -0.62 23.88 -25.16
N PHE A 83 -0.69 22.54 -25.02
CA PHE A 83 0.48 21.67 -25.17
C PHE A 83 1.07 21.73 -26.58
N ASP A 84 0.24 21.61 -27.63
CA ASP A 84 0.68 21.72 -29.02
C ASP A 84 1.27 23.11 -29.32
N SER A 85 0.71 24.18 -28.73
CA SER A 85 1.24 25.54 -28.86
C SER A 85 2.64 25.66 -28.25
N LEU A 86 2.84 25.18 -27.02
CA LEU A 86 4.15 25.15 -26.36
C LEU A 86 5.14 24.25 -27.12
N LEU A 87 4.72 23.10 -27.64
CA LEU A 87 5.56 22.19 -28.44
C LEU A 87 6.07 22.87 -29.74
N ASN A 88 5.21 23.64 -30.42
CA ASN A 88 5.59 24.40 -31.61
C ASN A 88 6.53 25.57 -31.28
N CYS A 89 6.25 26.32 -30.21
CA CYS A 89 7.15 27.38 -29.72
C CYS A 89 8.52 26.80 -29.32
N TRP A 90 8.55 25.66 -28.61
CA TRP A 90 9.78 24.98 -28.19
C TRP A 90 10.61 24.45 -29.37
N TYR A 91 9.96 24.00 -30.45
CA TYR A 91 10.64 23.64 -31.70
C TYR A 91 11.13 24.86 -32.52
N GLY A 92 10.86 26.09 -32.08
CA GLY A 92 11.27 27.33 -32.75
C GLY A 92 10.52 27.62 -34.05
N THR A 93 9.45 26.89 -34.37
CA THR A 93 8.73 27.02 -35.66
C THR A 93 7.82 28.24 -35.72
N ASN A 94 7.38 28.77 -34.57
CA ASN A 94 6.53 29.96 -34.50
C ASN A 94 6.75 30.71 -33.18
N VAL A 95 7.82 31.49 -33.07
CA VAL A 95 8.15 32.32 -31.88
C VAL A 95 7.29 33.61 -31.84
N LYS A 96 5.98 33.47 -32.09
CA LYS A 96 5.01 34.54 -31.95
C LYS A 96 4.30 34.40 -30.61
N THR A 97 4.10 35.53 -29.92
CA THR A 97 3.48 35.62 -28.61
C THR A 97 2.16 34.85 -28.56
N LEU A 98 2.06 33.85 -27.68
CA LEU A 98 0.81 33.19 -27.36
C LEU A 98 -0.11 34.21 -26.65
N SER A 99 -1.30 34.43 -27.17
CA SER A 99 -2.19 35.54 -26.78
C SER A 99 -2.62 35.57 -25.30
N HIS A 100 -2.46 34.46 -24.59
CA HIS A 100 -2.81 34.26 -23.19
C HIS A 100 -1.61 34.37 -22.21
N LEU A 101 -0.38 34.52 -22.72
CA LEU A 101 0.84 34.61 -21.92
C LEU A 101 1.63 35.88 -22.26
N SER A 102 2.10 36.57 -21.23
CA SER A 102 3.19 37.54 -21.35
C SER A 102 4.48 36.88 -21.82
N HIS A 103 5.43 37.69 -22.31
CA HIS A 103 6.74 37.19 -22.74
C HIS A 103 7.51 36.49 -21.60
N GLU A 104 7.34 36.94 -20.36
CA GLU A 104 7.99 36.34 -19.20
C GLU A 104 7.35 35.00 -18.81
N GLU A 105 6.01 34.94 -18.70
CA GLU A 105 5.29 33.69 -18.45
C GLU A 105 5.63 32.63 -19.49
N LEU A 106 5.60 32.98 -20.79
CA LEU A 106 6.00 32.09 -21.88
C LEU A 106 7.45 31.60 -21.74
N GLY A 107 8.36 32.45 -21.25
CA GLY A 107 9.74 32.06 -20.93
C GLY A 107 9.81 31.01 -19.81
N ARG A 108 8.99 31.14 -18.75
CA ARG A 108 8.91 30.17 -17.64
C ARG A 108 8.27 28.86 -18.10
N GLU A 109 7.17 28.89 -18.85
CA GLU A 109 6.55 27.69 -19.42
C GLU A 109 7.53 26.92 -20.33
N LEU A 110 8.20 27.60 -21.26
CA LEU A 110 9.15 26.97 -22.19
C LEU A 110 10.43 26.43 -21.52
N TYR A 111 10.84 27.01 -20.38
CA TYR A 111 11.96 26.48 -19.58
C TYR A 111 11.62 25.09 -19.01
N TYR A 112 10.42 24.92 -18.46
CA TYR A 112 9.97 23.65 -17.88
C TYR A 112 9.37 22.68 -18.91
N PHE A 113 9.00 23.14 -20.11
CA PHE A 113 8.33 22.31 -21.13
C PHE A 113 9.03 20.97 -21.47
N PRO A 114 10.38 20.88 -21.54
CA PRO A 114 11.06 19.59 -21.71
C PRO A 114 10.71 18.56 -20.64
N ALA A 115 10.55 18.97 -19.38
CA ALA A 115 10.18 18.06 -18.29
C ALA A 115 8.77 17.49 -18.49
N LEU A 116 7.80 18.35 -18.81
CA LEU A 116 6.43 17.95 -19.13
C LEU A 116 6.38 17.02 -20.35
N LEU A 117 7.11 17.35 -21.42
CA LEU A 117 7.22 16.51 -22.60
C LEU A 117 7.75 15.11 -22.24
N PHE A 118 8.78 15.01 -21.41
CA PHE A 118 9.29 13.71 -20.94
C PHE A 118 8.26 12.91 -20.10
N GLN A 119 7.40 13.57 -19.30
CA GLN A 119 6.30 12.86 -18.61
C GLN A 119 5.21 12.39 -19.59
N VAL A 120 4.84 13.21 -20.57
CA VAL A 120 3.89 12.84 -21.64
C VAL A 120 4.40 11.63 -22.45
N LEU A 121 5.68 11.65 -22.86
CA LEU A 121 6.30 10.53 -23.57
C LEU A 121 6.44 9.29 -22.66
N GLY A 122 6.73 9.46 -21.37
CA GLY A 122 6.78 8.37 -20.39
C GLY A 122 5.42 7.69 -20.21
N LEU A 123 4.34 8.45 -20.05
CA LEU A 123 2.97 7.91 -19.98
C LEU A 123 2.53 7.27 -21.31
N ALA A 124 2.86 7.87 -22.46
CA ALA A 124 2.58 7.28 -23.76
C ALA A 124 3.21 5.88 -23.91
N ILE A 125 4.50 5.73 -23.55
CA ILE A 125 5.20 4.44 -23.60
C ILE A 125 4.65 3.47 -22.53
N GLN A 126 4.23 3.96 -21.35
CA GLN A 126 3.61 3.12 -20.31
C GLN A 126 2.36 2.39 -20.83
N PHE A 127 1.58 3.01 -21.73
CA PHE A 127 0.37 2.43 -22.31
C PHE A 127 0.50 1.95 -23.77
N LEU A 128 1.66 2.12 -24.40
CA LEU A 128 1.87 1.77 -25.81
C LEU A 128 1.65 0.25 -26.05
N PRO A 129 0.83 -0.16 -27.05
CA PRO A 129 0.67 -1.57 -27.38
C PRO A 129 1.98 -2.20 -27.86
N LEU A 130 2.30 -3.42 -27.39
CA LEU A 130 3.55 -4.12 -27.76
C LEU A 130 3.71 -4.40 -29.27
N LYS A 131 2.61 -4.39 -30.03
CA LYS A 131 2.58 -4.54 -31.50
C LYS A 131 2.41 -3.21 -32.25
N SER A 132 2.61 -2.06 -31.59
CA SER A 132 2.45 -0.74 -32.20
C SER A 132 3.63 -0.43 -33.13
N PRO A 133 3.40 0.05 -34.37
CA PRO A 133 4.49 0.48 -35.26
C PRO A 133 5.27 1.68 -34.70
N VAL A 134 4.75 2.37 -33.67
CA VAL A 134 5.45 3.47 -32.99
C VAL A 134 6.79 3.01 -32.38
N TRP A 135 6.93 1.73 -32.01
CA TRP A 135 8.20 1.17 -31.53
C TRP A 135 9.33 1.26 -32.56
N GLU A 136 9.03 1.23 -33.86
CA GLU A 136 10.03 1.31 -34.95
C GLU A 136 10.69 2.69 -35.04
N TYR A 137 10.04 3.73 -34.51
CA TYR A 137 10.54 5.10 -34.50
C TYR A 137 11.40 5.43 -33.26
N LEU A 138 11.54 4.46 -32.33
CA LEU A 138 12.29 4.61 -31.08
C LEU A 138 13.64 3.89 -31.16
N SER A 139 14.71 4.59 -30.79
CA SER A 139 16.08 4.05 -30.82
C SER A 139 16.36 2.96 -29.77
N GLN A 140 15.44 2.75 -28.83
CA GLN A 140 15.41 1.62 -27.89
C GLN A 140 13.96 1.18 -27.70
N ALA A 141 13.55 0.10 -28.36
CA ALA A 141 12.20 -0.45 -28.26
C ALA A 141 12.02 -1.30 -26.98
N ASP A 142 12.06 -0.63 -25.84
CA ASP A 142 12.10 -1.23 -24.49
C ASP A 142 11.12 -0.51 -23.55
N MET A 143 10.31 -1.28 -22.80
CA MET A 143 9.38 -0.72 -21.81
C MET A 143 10.08 0.07 -20.70
N ALA A 144 11.35 -0.25 -20.38
CA ALA A 144 12.13 0.54 -19.41
C ALA A 144 12.41 1.98 -19.90
N LEU A 145 12.16 2.29 -21.19
CA LEU A 145 12.20 3.66 -21.69
C LEU A 145 11.15 4.57 -21.02
N CYS A 146 9.99 4.04 -20.57
CA CYS A 146 9.02 4.86 -19.85
C CYS A 146 9.52 5.32 -18.47
N HIS A 147 10.29 4.47 -17.78
CA HIS A 147 10.99 4.82 -16.54
C HIS A 147 12.06 5.89 -16.82
N LYS A 148 12.98 5.61 -17.77
CA LYS A 148 14.04 6.55 -18.17
C LYS A 148 13.49 7.95 -18.50
N TYR A 149 12.39 8.04 -19.25
CA TYR A 149 11.75 9.31 -19.59
C TYR A 149 11.08 9.98 -18.39
N SER A 150 10.27 9.27 -17.60
CA SER A 150 9.61 9.87 -16.43
C SER A 150 10.61 10.36 -15.37
N ASP A 151 11.73 9.64 -15.17
CA ASP A 151 12.82 10.06 -14.27
C ASP A 151 13.63 11.24 -14.84
N THR A 152 13.90 11.25 -16.16
CA THR A 152 14.55 12.40 -16.83
C THR A 152 13.70 13.67 -16.71
N GLY A 153 12.37 13.55 -16.81
CA GLY A 153 11.44 14.66 -16.59
C GLY A 153 11.55 15.25 -15.18
N VAL A 154 11.72 14.42 -14.15
CA VAL A 154 11.94 14.90 -12.78
C VAL A 154 13.29 15.62 -12.65
N GLU A 155 14.38 15.07 -13.21
CA GLU A 155 15.70 15.70 -13.09
C GLU A 155 15.79 17.04 -13.83
N LEU A 156 15.09 17.21 -14.95
CA LEU A 156 15.02 18.51 -15.64
C LEU A 156 14.38 19.60 -14.78
N MET A 157 13.50 19.25 -13.83
CA MET A 157 12.93 20.20 -12.86
C MET A 157 13.84 20.47 -11.65
N THR A 158 14.96 19.77 -11.46
CA THR A 158 15.89 19.95 -10.33
C THR A 158 17.23 20.56 -10.71
N ARG A 159 17.50 20.77 -12.01
CA ARG A 159 18.77 21.34 -12.51
C ARG A 159 18.73 22.87 -12.61
N GLY A 160 19.67 23.53 -11.92
CA GLY A 160 19.97 24.96 -12.09
C GLY A 160 19.22 25.91 -11.13
N GLN A 161 19.34 27.22 -11.38
CA GLN A 161 18.50 28.22 -10.72
C GLN A 161 17.10 28.15 -11.33
N ARG A 162 16.12 27.73 -10.52
CA ARG A 162 14.71 27.65 -10.93
C ARG A 162 14.14 29.06 -11.19
N PRO A 163 13.52 29.32 -12.35
CA PRO A 163 12.55 30.40 -12.48
C PRO A 163 11.38 30.20 -11.50
N HIS A 164 10.67 31.29 -11.19
CA HIS A 164 9.40 31.24 -10.45
C HIS A 164 8.38 30.29 -11.10
N ALA A 165 7.33 29.92 -10.37
CA ALA A 165 6.39 28.90 -10.83
C ALA A 165 5.79 29.14 -12.23
N ALA A 166 5.41 28.01 -12.84
CA ALA A 166 4.85 27.88 -14.19
C ALA A 166 3.85 26.72 -14.21
N LEU A 167 2.77 26.83 -14.97
CA LEU A 167 1.70 25.84 -15.04
C LEU A 167 2.21 24.47 -15.53
N THR A 168 3.21 24.50 -16.41
CA THR A 168 3.96 23.33 -16.88
C THR A 168 4.61 22.51 -15.74
N VAL A 169 5.03 23.12 -14.62
CA VAL A 169 5.57 22.39 -13.46
C VAL A 169 4.47 21.60 -12.76
N VAL A 170 3.32 22.24 -12.50
CA VAL A 170 2.14 21.60 -11.91
C VAL A 170 1.70 20.42 -12.77
N GLN A 171 1.63 20.62 -14.09
CA GLN A 171 1.30 19.56 -15.05
C GLN A 171 2.31 18.40 -15.03
N ALA A 172 3.62 18.69 -14.98
CA ALA A 172 4.66 17.67 -14.97
C ALA A 172 4.66 16.82 -13.69
N ASP A 173 4.59 17.44 -12.50
CA ASP A 173 4.51 16.71 -11.23
C ASP A 173 3.20 15.92 -11.07
N PHE A 174 2.10 16.39 -11.67
CA PHE A 174 0.82 15.67 -11.72
C PHE A 174 0.89 14.46 -12.68
N LEU A 175 1.45 14.61 -13.88
CA LEU A 175 1.67 13.47 -14.79
C LEU A 175 2.65 12.44 -14.18
N ARG A 176 3.68 12.90 -13.45
CA ARG A 176 4.57 12.02 -12.67
C ARG A 176 3.81 11.27 -11.57
N ALA A 177 2.90 11.93 -10.84
CA ALA A 177 2.04 11.28 -9.86
C ALA A 177 1.15 10.20 -10.51
N SER A 178 0.62 10.46 -11.70
CA SER A 178 -0.18 9.49 -12.47
C SER A 178 0.66 8.27 -12.91
N TRP A 179 1.85 8.51 -13.45
CA TRP A 179 2.76 7.44 -13.87
C TRP A 179 3.19 6.54 -12.69
N LEU A 180 3.51 7.15 -11.54
CA LEU A 180 3.85 6.44 -10.29
C LEU A 180 2.67 5.62 -9.73
N LYS A 181 1.45 6.17 -9.78
CA LYS A 181 0.22 5.51 -9.33
C LYS A 181 -0.04 4.23 -10.12
N ASN A 182 0.14 4.25 -11.45
CA ASN A 182 -0.05 3.07 -12.31
C ASN A 182 0.95 1.93 -12.02
N ILE A 183 2.16 2.23 -11.54
CA ILE A 183 3.14 1.21 -11.11
C ILE A 183 3.06 0.86 -9.61
N GLY A 184 1.99 1.25 -8.91
CA GLY A 184 1.76 0.90 -7.50
C GLY A 184 2.53 1.70 -6.46
N LYS A 185 3.37 2.66 -6.89
CA LYS A 185 4.18 3.57 -6.06
C LYS A 185 3.36 4.72 -5.50
N GLY A 186 2.35 4.36 -4.69
CA GLY A 186 1.32 5.28 -4.18
C GLY A 186 1.82 6.29 -3.14
N VAL A 187 2.92 6.03 -2.45
CA VAL A 187 3.52 7.00 -1.51
C VAL A 187 4.30 8.06 -2.28
N GLU A 188 5.09 7.62 -3.27
CA GLU A 188 5.82 8.49 -4.18
C GLU A 188 4.84 9.34 -5.02
N ALA A 189 3.70 8.77 -5.45
CA ALA A 189 2.62 9.50 -6.10
C ALA A 189 1.97 10.55 -5.18
N TRP A 190 1.78 10.26 -3.89
CA TRP A 190 1.28 11.22 -2.90
C TRP A 190 2.27 12.37 -2.65
N HIS A 191 3.58 12.10 -2.64
CA HIS A 191 4.58 13.17 -2.60
C HIS A 191 4.56 14.03 -3.88
N SER A 192 4.44 13.38 -5.06
CA SER A 192 4.41 14.05 -6.37
C SER A 192 3.19 14.96 -6.55
N ILE A 193 1.99 14.50 -6.14
CA ILE A 193 0.79 15.36 -6.15
C ILE A 193 0.91 16.49 -5.11
N GLY A 194 1.55 16.24 -3.96
CA GLY A 194 1.89 17.28 -2.98
C GLY A 194 2.74 18.41 -3.57
N SER A 195 3.79 18.09 -4.33
CA SER A 195 4.62 19.08 -5.04
C SER A 195 3.79 19.88 -6.07
N ALA A 196 2.93 19.21 -6.84
CA ALA A 196 2.04 19.86 -7.80
C ALA A 196 1.06 20.84 -7.11
N ILE A 197 0.49 20.44 -5.97
CA ILE A 197 -0.40 21.28 -5.15
C ILE A 197 0.34 22.52 -4.62
N ARG A 198 1.56 22.36 -4.08
CA ARG A 198 2.35 23.52 -3.60
C ARG A 198 2.73 24.48 -4.74
N SER A 199 3.07 23.96 -5.91
CA SER A 199 3.39 24.77 -7.10
C SER A 199 2.14 25.46 -7.67
N ALA A 200 0.96 24.84 -7.56
CA ALA A 200 -0.31 25.46 -7.91
C ALA A 200 -0.73 26.54 -6.89
N GLN A 201 -0.44 26.33 -5.60
CA GLN A 201 -0.63 27.36 -4.57
C GLN A 201 0.28 28.58 -4.78
N GLU A 202 1.55 28.38 -5.19
CA GLU A 202 2.47 29.47 -5.60
C GLU A 202 1.98 30.26 -6.82
N LEU A 203 1.20 29.61 -7.71
CA LEU A 203 0.54 30.22 -8.88
C LEU A 203 -0.86 30.78 -8.58
N GLU A 204 -1.28 30.83 -7.31
CA GLU A 204 -2.61 31.27 -6.89
C GLU A 204 -3.80 30.53 -7.54
N LEU A 205 -3.61 29.30 -8.07
CA LEU A 205 -4.65 28.49 -8.73
C LEU A 205 -5.90 28.19 -7.86
N HIS A 206 -5.76 28.37 -6.55
CA HIS A 206 -6.76 28.18 -5.52
C HIS A 206 -7.60 29.44 -5.25
N ARG A 207 -7.25 30.57 -5.89
CA ARG A 207 -7.87 31.89 -5.70
C ARG A 207 -8.70 32.33 -6.90
N HIS A 208 -9.61 33.28 -6.68
CA HIS A 208 -10.34 33.97 -7.75
C HIS A 208 -9.43 35.00 -8.47
N GLU A 209 -8.98 34.70 -9.69
CA GLU A 209 -8.33 35.69 -10.58
C GLU A 209 -9.40 36.56 -11.27
N GLU A 210 -9.60 37.79 -10.79
CA GLU A 210 -10.51 38.76 -11.42
C GLU A 210 -10.13 39.01 -12.89
N PRO A 211 -11.04 38.83 -13.87
CA PRO A 211 -10.72 38.88 -15.31
C PRO A 211 -10.09 40.17 -15.83
N TYR A 212 -10.17 41.26 -15.06
CA TYR A 212 -9.72 42.60 -15.47
C TYR A 212 -8.30 42.97 -14.99
N LYS A 213 -7.70 42.20 -14.05
CA LYS A 213 -6.36 42.51 -13.49
C LYS A 213 -5.25 42.66 -14.54
N HIS A 214 -5.38 41.94 -15.65
CA HIS A 214 -4.41 41.94 -16.76
C HIS A 214 -5.07 42.23 -18.12
N ALA A 215 -6.13 43.05 -18.14
CA ALA A 215 -6.87 43.38 -19.36
C ALA A 215 -6.00 44.04 -20.45
N SER A 216 -5.90 43.37 -21.60
CA SER A 216 -5.30 43.86 -22.83
C SER A 216 -6.27 44.78 -23.59
N SER A 217 -5.72 45.63 -24.47
CA SER A 217 -6.51 46.42 -25.42
C SER A 217 -7.12 45.60 -26.56
N SER A 218 -6.74 44.32 -26.70
CA SER A 218 -7.29 43.38 -27.69
C SER A 218 -8.36 42.48 -27.06
N PRO A 219 -9.64 42.57 -27.47
CA PRO A 219 -10.70 41.70 -26.96
C PRO A 219 -10.40 40.20 -27.15
N GLY A 220 -9.85 39.81 -28.29
CA GLY A 220 -9.48 38.40 -28.55
C GLY A 220 -8.33 37.90 -27.68
N ALA A 221 -7.42 38.78 -27.22
CA ALA A 221 -6.41 38.41 -26.24
C ALA A 221 -7.02 38.22 -24.84
N ASN A 222 -7.99 39.07 -24.45
CA ASN A 222 -8.72 38.92 -23.19
C ASN A 222 -9.51 37.60 -23.17
N LEU A 223 -10.23 37.28 -24.25
CA LEU A 223 -10.92 35.98 -24.40
C LEU A 223 -9.93 34.80 -24.34
N SER A 224 -8.78 34.91 -25.02
CA SER A 224 -7.71 33.89 -24.94
C SER A 224 -7.23 33.66 -23.50
N ARG A 225 -7.06 34.74 -22.72
CA ARG A 225 -6.66 34.66 -21.31
C ARG A 225 -7.77 34.06 -20.45
N MET A 226 -9.03 34.48 -20.63
CA MET A 226 -10.17 33.89 -19.89
C MET A 226 -10.28 32.37 -20.07
N TRP A 227 -10.01 31.85 -21.27
CA TRP A 227 -9.96 30.40 -21.53
C TRP A 227 -8.72 29.71 -20.93
N TYR A 228 -7.61 30.44 -20.74
CA TYR A 228 -6.44 29.93 -20.04
C TYR A 228 -6.66 29.89 -18.52
N GLU A 229 -7.36 30.88 -17.95
CA GLU A 229 -7.81 30.85 -16.55
C GLU A 229 -8.82 29.72 -16.29
N GLU A 230 -9.77 29.53 -17.21
CA GLU A 230 -10.69 28.39 -17.20
C GLU A 230 -9.92 27.05 -17.22
N TYR A 231 -8.78 26.96 -17.94
CA TYR A 231 -7.88 25.80 -17.88
C TYR A 231 -7.13 25.68 -16.53
N LYS A 232 -6.65 26.79 -15.94
CA LYS A 232 -6.08 26.79 -14.57
C LYS A 232 -7.07 26.23 -13.54
N ARG A 233 -8.35 26.67 -13.58
CA ARG A 233 -9.42 26.17 -12.69
C ARG A 233 -9.64 24.67 -12.85
N ARG A 234 -9.67 24.15 -14.09
CA ARG A 234 -9.79 22.71 -14.37
C ARG A 234 -8.63 21.91 -13.76
N LEU A 235 -7.41 22.43 -13.84
CA LEU A 235 -6.24 21.80 -13.24
C LEU A 235 -6.32 21.81 -11.70
N TRP A 236 -6.76 22.91 -11.08
CA TRP A 236 -6.97 22.98 -9.62
C TRP A 236 -8.07 22.04 -9.12
N MET A 237 -9.20 21.99 -9.82
CA MET A 237 -10.31 21.05 -9.57
C MET A 237 -9.82 19.58 -9.59
N ASN A 238 -8.95 19.25 -10.55
CA ASN A 238 -8.32 17.93 -10.64
C ASN A 238 -7.35 17.64 -9.49
N LEU A 239 -6.57 18.64 -9.03
CA LEU A 239 -5.68 18.52 -7.86
C LEU A 239 -6.49 18.28 -6.58
N CYS A 240 -7.54 19.06 -6.33
CA CYS A 240 -8.46 18.87 -5.20
C CYS A 240 -9.06 17.46 -5.17
N THR A 241 -9.50 16.99 -6.34
CA THR A 241 -10.03 15.63 -6.53
C THR A 241 -8.99 14.57 -6.19
N TRP A 242 -7.73 14.75 -6.60
CA TRP A 242 -6.67 13.79 -6.32
C TRP A 242 -6.19 13.81 -4.87
N ASP A 243 -6.13 14.96 -4.22
CA ASP A 243 -5.83 15.08 -2.79
C ASP A 243 -6.89 14.36 -1.95
N THR A 244 -8.17 14.70 -2.18
CA THR A 244 -9.29 14.09 -1.45
C THR A 244 -9.44 12.59 -1.71
N LEU A 245 -9.34 12.11 -2.96
CA LEU A 245 -9.35 10.66 -3.22
C LEU A 245 -8.16 9.95 -2.58
N THR A 246 -6.96 10.55 -2.61
CA THR A 246 -5.77 9.98 -1.93
C THR A 246 -5.97 9.89 -0.43
N ALA A 247 -6.49 10.95 0.19
CA ALA A 247 -6.76 11.02 1.62
C ALA A 247 -7.85 10.04 2.06
N MET A 248 -8.95 9.95 1.31
CA MET A 248 -10.09 9.05 1.56
C MET A 248 -9.70 7.56 1.47
N ILE A 249 -9.02 7.20 0.38
CA ILE A 249 -8.78 5.80 0.01
C ILE A 249 -7.54 5.24 0.71
N LEU A 250 -6.44 6.00 0.72
CA LEU A 250 -5.17 5.55 1.31
C LEU A 250 -5.04 5.94 2.79
N GLY A 251 -6.01 6.63 3.39
CA GLY A 251 -5.95 7.06 4.79
C GLY A 251 -4.84 8.09 5.06
N ARG A 252 -4.55 8.94 4.07
CA ARG A 252 -3.50 9.99 4.13
C ARG A 252 -4.09 11.33 4.58
N PRO A 253 -3.28 12.27 5.10
CA PRO A 253 -3.70 13.66 5.27
C PRO A 253 -4.02 14.32 3.92
N ARG A 254 -4.99 15.24 3.92
CA ARG A 254 -5.21 16.21 2.82
C ARG A 254 -4.13 17.29 2.87
N ALA A 255 -3.73 17.79 1.70
CA ALA A 255 -2.92 18.99 1.53
C ALA A 255 -3.77 20.26 1.27
N ILE A 256 -5.05 20.11 0.91
CA ILE A 256 -5.97 21.21 0.58
C ILE A 256 -7.09 21.32 1.64
N HIS A 257 -7.33 22.53 2.12
CA HIS A 257 -8.54 22.88 2.89
C HIS A 257 -9.48 23.74 2.03
N PRO A 258 -10.81 23.53 2.07
CA PRO A 258 -11.75 24.36 1.31
C PRO A 258 -11.66 25.84 1.69
N ASP A 259 -11.54 26.14 2.98
CA ASP A 259 -11.52 27.49 3.57
C ASP A 259 -10.36 28.37 3.05
N ASP A 260 -9.28 27.77 2.55
CA ASP A 260 -8.15 28.48 1.93
C ASP A 260 -8.46 28.96 0.50
N CYS A 261 -9.51 28.41 -0.12
CA CYS A 261 -9.82 28.54 -1.54
C CYS A 261 -11.06 29.42 -1.80
N ASP A 262 -10.96 30.34 -2.78
CA ASP A 262 -12.13 31.12 -3.28
C ASP A 262 -12.30 31.04 -4.81
N VAL A 263 -11.61 30.12 -5.47
CA VAL A 263 -11.75 29.82 -6.90
C VAL A 263 -13.10 29.16 -7.24
N GLU A 264 -13.69 29.58 -8.36
CA GLU A 264 -15.00 29.13 -8.86
C GLU A 264 -14.96 27.72 -9.49
N GLU A 265 -16.11 27.02 -9.54
CA GLU A 265 -16.25 25.80 -10.34
C GLU A 265 -15.97 26.07 -11.84
N PRO A 266 -15.23 25.21 -12.55
CA PRO A 266 -15.03 25.32 -14.00
C PRO A 266 -16.33 25.30 -14.81
N ASN A 267 -16.33 25.98 -15.95
CA ASN A 267 -17.45 25.99 -16.88
C ASN A 267 -17.59 24.62 -17.57
N GLU A 268 -18.75 23.98 -17.42
CA GLU A 268 -19.04 22.63 -17.92
C GLU A 268 -19.19 22.61 -19.47
N CYS A 269 -18.08 22.81 -20.17
CA CYS A 269 -18.00 22.98 -21.62
C CYS A 269 -16.59 22.67 -22.17
N ASN A 270 -16.50 22.43 -23.48
CA ASN A 270 -15.20 22.28 -24.16
C ASN A 270 -14.55 23.64 -24.42
N ILE A 271 -13.22 23.73 -24.34
CA ILE A 271 -12.50 24.91 -24.82
C ILE A 271 -12.61 24.95 -26.36
N PRO A 272 -12.99 26.08 -26.98
CA PRO A 272 -13.13 26.19 -28.43
C PRO A 272 -11.76 26.12 -29.13
N PRO A 273 -11.68 25.59 -30.37
CA PRO A 273 -10.43 25.55 -31.15
C PRO A 273 -9.79 26.91 -31.43
N ASP A 274 -10.57 27.99 -31.32
CA ASP A 274 -10.08 29.36 -31.25
C ASP A 274 -10.57 30.03 -29.94
N PRO A 275 -9.74 30.06 -28.89
CA PRO A 275 -10.02 30.77 -27.64
C PRO A 275 -10.21 32.28 -27.76
N SER A 276 -9.92 32.90 -28.91
CA SER A 276 -10.16 34.32 -29.13
C SER A 276 -11.57 34.65 -29.66
N SER A 277 -12.38 33.62 -29.96
CA SER A 277 -13.66 33.76 -30.66
C SER A 277 -14.89 34.01 -29.77
N CYS A 278 -14.92 33.48 -28.54
CA CYS A 278 -16.11 33.48 -27.68
C CYS A 278 -15.78 33.38 -26.18
N VAL A 279 -16.77 33.68 -25.32
CA VAL A 279 -16.64 33.71 -23.84
C VAL A 279 -16.88 32.31 -23.25
N PRO A 280 -16.14 31.88 -22.21
CA PRO A 280 -16.51 30.71 -21.40
C PRO A 280 -17.96 30.78 -20.92
N GLY A 281 -18.67 29.64 -20.95
CA GLY A 281 -20.06 29.57 -20.50
C GLY A 281 -21.10 30.22 -21.43
N SER A 282 -20.74 30.63 -22.66
CA SER A 282 -21.76 31.08 -23.64
C SER A 282 -22.62 29.90 -24.11
N GLN A 283 -23.88 30.19 -24.48
CA GLN A 283 -24.83 29.16 -24.96
C GLN A 283 -24.32 28.42 -26.21
N GLU A 284 -23.51 29.09 -27.04
CA GLU A 284 -22.88 28.54 -28.25
C GLU A 284 -21.80 27.49 -27.93
N VAL A 285 -21.13 27.63 -26.77
CA VAL A 285 -20.01 26.78 -26.35
C VAL A 285 -20.46 25.68 -25.40
N ILE A 286 -21.43 25.95 -24.51
CA ILE A 286 -22.13 24.93 -23.72
C ILE A 286 -22.91 24.01 -24.67
N GLY A 287 -23.66 24.57 -25.62
CA GLY A 287 -24.56 23.81 -26.48
C GLY A 287 -25.74 23.23 -25.70
N GLY A 288 -25.94 21.92 -25.81
CA GLY A 288 -26.90 21.15 -25.01
C GLY A 288 -26.18 20.36 -23.92
N ARG A 289 -26.76 20.31 -22.71
CA ARG A 289 -26.20 19.67 -21.49
C ARG A 289 -25.61 18.28 -21.70
N ASP A 290 -26.21 17.48 -22.57
CA ASP A 290 -25.85 16.07 -22.76
C ASP A 290 -24.72 15.87 -23.78
N ARG A 291 -24.24 16.95 -24.43
CA ARG A 291 -23.10 16.90 -25.36
C ARG A 291 -21.80 16.58 -24.59
N PRO A 292 -21.02 15.56 -25.01
CA PRO A 292 -19.75 15.22 -24.38
C PRO A 292 -18.76 16.38 -24.31
N ASN A 293 -18.09 16.52 -23.16
CA ASN A 293 -17.05 17.52 -22.93
C ASN A 293 -15.96 17.03 -21.96
N THR A 294 -14.84 17.75 -21.91
CA THR A 294 -13.66 17.40 -21.09
C THR A 294 -13.82 17.64 -19.58
N VAL A 295 -14.95 18.21 -19.13
CA VAL A 295 -15.13 18.72 -17.76
C VAL A 295 -16.10 17.88 -16.93
N SER A 296 -17.27 17.52 -17.46
CA SER A 296 -18.39 16.94 -16.69
C SER A 296 -18.00 15.79 -15.76
N SER A 297 -17.16 14.85 -16.22
CA SER A 297 -16.69 13.72 -15.41
C SER A 297 -15.85 14.19 -14.20
N ASN A 298 -14.87 15.07 -14.42
CA ASN A 298 -14.04 15.60 -13.34
C ASN A 298 -14.82 16.51 -12.39
N LEU A 299 -15.76 17.30 -12.91
CA LEU A 299 -16.62 18.19 -12.12
C LEU A 299 -17.58 17.41 -11.22
N PHE A 300 -18.08 16.26 -11.67
CA PHE A 300 -18.76 15.29 -10.82
C PHE A 300 -17.86 14.78 -9.69
N LEU A 301 -16.59 14.44 -9.96
CA LEU A 301 -15.63 13.98 -8.95
C LEU A 301 -15.20 15.07 -7.96
N TYR A 302 -15.14 16.32 -8.39
CA TYR A 302 -14.93 17.47 -7.50
C TYR A 302 -16.13 17.68 -6.57
N ARG A 303 -17.35 17.61 -7.10
CA ARG A 303 -18.58 17.67 -6.29
C ARG A 303 -18.68 16.51 -5.29
N LEU A 304 -18.27 15.29 -5.66
CA LEU A 304 -18.10 14.19 -4.69
C LEU A 304 -17.01 14.49 -3.65
N SER A 305 -15.90 15.11 -4.04
CA SER A 305 -14.82 15.48 -3.12
C SER A 305 -15.32 16.45 -2.04
N ASN A 306 -16.22 17.38 -2.40
CA ASN A 306 -16.86 18.29 -1.45
C ASN A 306 -17.74 17.56 -0.40
N VAL A 307 -18.36 16.43 -0.75
CA VAL A 307 -19.05 15.55 0.22
C VAL A 307 -18.05 14.99 1.26
N TRP A 308 -16.84 14.59 0.84
CA TRP A 308 -15.78 14.15 1.76
C TRP A 308 -15.21 15.30 2.59
N HIS A 309 -15.18 16.52 2.07
CA HIS A 309 -14.81 17.70 2.85
C HIS A 309 -15.80 17.93 3.99
N ALA A 310 -17.11 17.93 3.72
CA ALA A 310 -18.18 18.01 4.72
C ALA A 310 -18.14 16.82 5.71
N ALA A 311 -17.91 15.60 5.23
CA ALA A 311 -17.80 14.41 6.08
C ALA A 311 -16.67 14.51 7.11
N LYS A 312 -15.53 15.12 6.75
CA LYS A 312 -14.38 15.34 7.64
C LYS A 312 -14.62 16.46 8.65
N GLU A 313 -15.27 17.53 8.23
CA GLU A 313 -15.66 18.66 9.08
C GLU A 313 -16.64 18.21 10.16
N GLN A 314 -17.71 17.53 9.75
CA GLN A 314 -18.77 16.99 10.60
C GLN A 314 -18.34 15.69 11.33
N LYS A 315 -17.12 15.21 11.10
CA LYS A 315 -16.51 14.01 11.73
C LYS A 315 -17.27 12.70 11.45
N ALA A 316 -18.08 12.67 10.39
CA ALA A 316 -18.80 11.48 9.92
C ALA A 316 -17.86 10.35 9.47
N ASP A 317 -16.60 10.67 9.18
CA ASP A 317 -15.52 9.72 8.89
C ASP A 317 -15.03 8.92 10.11
N ARG A 318 -15.49 9.26 11.32
CA ARG A 318 -15.04 8.65 12.58
C ARG A 318 -16.04 7.60 13.07
N PRO A 319 -15.58 6.49 13.68
CA PRO A 319 -16.45 5.63 14.46
C PRO A 319 -17.14 6.42 15.58
N TRP A 320 -18.37 6.04 15.93
CA TRP A 320 -19.17 6.62 17.01
C TRP A 320 -19.62 8.08 16.79
N SER A 321 -20.04 8.43 15.57
CA SER A 321 -20.77 9.70 15.37
C SER A 321 -22.00 9.76 16.29
N THR A 322 -22.16 10.87 17.02
CA THR A 322 -23.32 11.10 17.89
C THR A 322 -24.60 11.34 17.12
N ASP A 323 -24.50 11.76 15.86
CA ASP A 323 -25.62 11.82 14.92
C ASP A 323 -25.32 10.95 13.69
N TYR A 324 -26.22 10.02 13.39
CA TYR A 324 -26.15 9.18 12.19
C TYR A 324 -26.91 9.81 11.01
N SER A 325 -27.80 10.78 11.25
CA SER A 325 -28.56 11.46 10.19
C SER A 325 -27.63 12.19 9.21
N VAL A 326 -26.51 12.75 9.70
CA VAL A 326 -25.40 13.29 8.90
C VAL A 326 -24.86 12.28 7.88
N VAL A 327 -24.66 11.01 8.27
CA VAL A 327 -24.14 9.98 7.36
C VAL A 327 -25.15 9.70 6.25
N GLN A 328 -26.46 9.70 6.56
CA GLN A 328 -27.51 9.55 5.56
C GLN A 328 -27.63 10.79 4.66
N GLN A 329 -27.56 12.01 5.20
CA GLN A 329 -27.58 13.24 4.40
C GLN A 329 -26.42 13.29 3.38
N LEU A 330 -25.22 12.86 3.78
CA LEU A 330 -24.05 12.77 2.89
C LEU A 330 -24.20 11.65 1.84
N HIS A 331 -24.81 10.51 2.21
CA HIS A 331 -25.19 9.44 1.28
C HIS A 331 -26.20 9.94 0.23
N ASP A 332 -27.27 10.59 0.67
CA ASP A 332 -28.32 11.17 -0.18
C ASP A 332 -27.73 12.26 -1.10
N GLN A 333 -26.75 13.03 -0.62
CA GLN A 333 -26.00 14.00 -1.42
C GLN A 333 -25.19 13.34 -2.55
N VAL A 334 -24.57 12.17 -2.33
CA VAL A 334 -23.90 11.40 -3.40
C VAL A 334 -24.91 10.97 -4.47
N HIS A 335 -26.08 10.44 -4.06
CA HIS A 335 -27.13 10.06 -5.01
C HIS A 335 -27.72 11.27 -5.76
N LEU A 336 -27.87 12.42 -5.11
CA LEU A 336 -28.29 13.67 -5.74
C LEU A 336 -27.27 14.17 -6.78
N ILE A 337 -25.97 14.01 -6.51
CA ILE A 337 -24.90 14.34 -7.46
C ILE A 337 -24.91 13.36 -8.65
N MET A 338 -25.14 12.06 -8.43
CA MET A 338 -25.32 11.07 -9.51
C MET A 338 -26.54 11.36 -10.38
N GLY A 339 -27.70 11.65 -9.79
CA GLY A 339 -28.93 11.99 -10.54
C GLY A 339 -28.80 13.27 -11.39
N ARG A 340 -27.80 14.12 -11.10
CA ARG A 340 -27.49 15.34 -11.86
C ARG A 340 -26.49 15.12 -13.01
N LEU A 341 -25.97 13.92 -13.23
CA LEU A 341 -25.12 13.60 -14.38
C LEU A 341 -25.82 13.88 -15.72
N PRO A 342 -25.09 14.37 -16.75
CA PRO A 342 -25.55 14.38 -18.15
C PRO A 342 -25.93 12.97 -18.63
N LEU A 343 -26.87 12.85 -19.56
CA LEU A 343 -27.35 11.55 -20.07
C LEU A 343 -26.20 10.69 -20.63
N THR A 344 -25.19 11.32 -21.24
CA THR A 344 -24.00 10.64 -21.78
C THR A 344 -23.08 10.04 -20.72
N LEU A 345 -23.19 10.42 -19.44
CA LEU A 345 -22.33 9.95 -18.33
C LEU A 345 -23.07 9.15 -17.24
N ARG A 346 -24.37 8.89 -17.40
CA ARG A 346 -25.14 8.05 -16.46
C ARG A 346 -24.75 6.58 -16.56
N HIS A 347 -25.01 5.82 -15.49
CA HIS A 347 -24.98 4.37 -15.54
C HIS A 347 -26.33 3.80 -16.02
N GLU A 348 -27.44 4.30 -15.46
CA GLU A 348 -28.80 3.95 -15.84
C GLU A 348 -29.27 4.75 -17.06
N ASN A 349 -29.82 4.06 -18.05
CA ASN A 349 -30.37 4.63 -19.30
C ASN A 349 -29.45 5.70 -19.96
N PRO A 350 -28.17 5.38 -20.24
CA PRO A 350 -27.22 6.32 -20.83
C PRO A 350 -27.56 6.67 -22.28
N ASP A 351 -27.25 7.90 -22.68
CA ASP A 351 -27.14 8.24 -24.10
C ASP A 351 -25.84 7.66 -24.66
N LEU A 352 -25.98 6.64 -25.51
CA LEU A 352 -24.89 5.94 -26.19
C LEU A 352 -24.60 6.49 -27.59
N SER A 353 -25.37 7.46 -28.09
CA SER A 353 -25.26 7.96 -29.48
C SER A 353 -23.91 8.60 -29.81
N TRP A 354 -23.16 8.99 -28.78
CA TRP A 354 -21.84 9.61 -28.87
C TRP A 354 -20.66 8.64 -28.73
N ASP A 355 -20.90 7.38 -28.33
CA ASP A 355 -19.83 6.47 -27.90
C ASP A 355 -18.80 6.16 -28.99
N ASP A 356 -19.22 6.07 -30.24
CA ASP A 356 -18.30 5.74 -31.33
C ASP A 356 -17.46 6.96 -31.78
N GLN A 357 -17.91 8.18 -31.44
CA GLN A 357 -17.09 9.40 -31.56
C GLN A 357 -16.19 9.61 -30.33
N TYR A 358 -16.63 9.18 -29.15
CA TYR A 358 -15.92 9.36 -27.88
C TYR A 358 -15.82 8.03 -27.10
N PRO A 359 -14.98 7.06 -27.53
CA PRO A 359 -14.92 5.72 -26.94
C PRO A 359 -14.57 5.66 -25.44
N TYR A 360 -14.00 6.73 -24.90
CA TYR A 360 -13.71 6.86 -23.47
C TYR A 360 -14.97 7.02 -22.59
N LEU A 361 -16.13 7.44 -23.14
CA LEU A 361 -17.37 7.59 -22.36
C LEU A 361 -17.79 6.28 -21.68
N ARG A 362 -17.61 5.15 -22.38
CA ARG A 362 -17.86 3.80 -21.86
C ARG A 362 -17.07 3.52 -20.57
N TYR A 363 -15.81 3.96 -20.51
CA TYR A 363 -14.97 3.85 -19.32
C TYR A 363 -15.32 4.88 -18.25
N GLN A 364 -15.64 6.12 -18.65
CA GLN A 364 -15.98 7.19 -17.71
C GLN A 364 -17.26 6.87 -16.93
N ARG A 365 -18.28 6.27 -17.53
CA ARG A 365 -19.50 5.82 -16.83
C ARG A 365 -19.20 4.85 -15.68
N GLU A 366 -18.31 3.88 -15.92
CA GLU A 366 -17.92 2.89 -14.90
C GLU A 366 -16.96 3.45 -13.84
N ASP A 367 -16.05 4.35 -14.22
CA ASP A 367 -15.17 5.05 -13.28
C ASP A 367 -15.95 6.06 -12.39
N ILE A 368 -16.96 6.74 -12.94
CA ILE A 368 -17.95 7.55 -12.22
C ILE A 368 -18.72 6.69 -11.20
N LEU A 369 -19.31 5.58 -11.66
CA LEU A 369 -20.07 4.65 -10.81
C LEU A 369 -19.20 4.08 -9.69
N THR A 370 -17.98 3.65 -10.02
CA THR A 370 -17.00 3.13 -9.05
C THR A 370 -16.62 4.19 -8.02
N LYS A 371 -16.29 5.42 -8.44
CA LYS A 371 -15.87 6.49 -7.51
C LYS A 371 -17.01 6.99 -6.61
N ALA A 372 -18.26 6.99 -7.10
CA ALA A 372 -19.44 7.28 -6.28
C ALA A 372 -19.62 6.22 -5.17
N ASN A 373 -19.63 4.95 -5.54
CA ASN A 373 -19.77 3.86 -4.58
C ASN A 373 -18.58 3.76 -3.62
N LEU A 374 -17.38 4.18 -4.05
CA LEU A 374 -16.20 4.27 -3.18
C LEU A 374 -16.34 5.39 -2.12
N MET A 375 -17.06 6.47 -2.44
CA MET A 375 -17.48 7.50 -1.45
C MET A 375 -18.47 6.91 -0.44
N LEU A 376 -19.50 6.18 -0.90
CA LEU A 376 -20.47 5.51 -0.02
C LEU A 376 -19.78 4.50 0.91
N VAL A 377 -18.86 3.68 0.36
CA VAL A 377 -17.98 2.81 1.14
C VAL A 377 -17.23 3.61 2.22
N ALA A 378 -16.57 4.71 1.87
CA ALA A 378 -15.80 5.50 2.81
C ALA A 378 -16.65 6.17 3.91
N LEU A 379 -17.86 6.62 3.58
CA LEU A 379 -18.83 7.20 4.52
C LEU A 379 -19.36 6.16 5.52
N HIS A 380 -19.72 4.96 5.05
CA HIS A 380 -20.36 3.94 5.90
C HIS A 380 -19.37 3.04 6.66
N ARG A 381 -18.14 2.83 6.14
CA ARG A 381 -17.13 1.92 6.75
C ARG A 381 -16.92 2.10 8.26
N PRO A 382 -16.83 3.32 8.83
CA PRO A 382 -16.65 3.51 10.28
C PRO A 382 -17.81 3.02 11.15
N HIS A 383 -19.01 2.89 10.56
CA HIS A 383 -20.28 2.66 11.27
C HIS A 383 -20.83 1.23 11.10
N ILE A 384 -20.28 0.42 10.18
CA ILE A 384 -20.68 -0.97 9.88
C ILE A 384 -20.88 -1.82 11.17
N LYS A 385 -19.98 -1.69 12.15
CA LYS A 385 -20.06 -2.45 13.41
C LYS A 385 -21.30 -2.14 14.26
N HIS A 386 -21.94 -0.98 14.06
CA HIS A 386 -22.94 -0.40 14.97
C HIS A 386 -24.26 0.05 14.30
N ARG A 387 -24.39 -0.07 12.98
CA ARG A 387 -25.58 0.34 12.20
C ARG A 387 -25.86 -0.63 11.07
N ALA A 388 -27.03 -1.28 11.07
CA ALA A 388 -27.47 -2.18 9.99
C ALA A 388 -27.52 -1.48 8.62
N GLU A 389 -27.89 -0.20 8.60
CA GLU A 389 -27.96 0.64 7.41
C GLU A 389 -26.58 0.86 6.79
N SER A 390 -25.54 1.05 7.61
CA SER A 390 -24.16 1.15 7.13
C SER A 390 -23.58 -0.20 6.69
N ARG A 391 -23.97 -1.31 7.34
CA ARG A 391 -23.63 -2.67 6.86
C ARG A 391 -24.15 -2.87 5.44
N ARG A 392 -25.43 -2.54 5.23
CA ARG A 392 -26.16 -2.61 3.96
C ARG A 392 -25.52 -1.74 2.88
N ALA A 393 -25.40 -0.44 3.11
CA ALA A 393 -24.94 0.52 2.09
C ALA A 393 -23.49 0.24 1.67
N ALA A 394 -22.59 -0.07 2.60
CA ALA A 394 -21.21 -0.42 2.28
C ALA A 394 -21.09 -1.74 1.48
N LEU A 395 -21.99 -2.69 1.72
CA LEU A 395 -22.03 -3.98 1.03
C LEU A 395 -22.55 -3.85 -0.40
N GLN A 396 -23.69 -3.18 -0.58
CA GLN A 396 -24.28 -2.90 -1.90
C GLN A 396 -23.28 -2.11 -2.76
N ALA A 397 -22.68 -1.05 -2.22
CA ALA A 397 -21.65 -0.27 -2.89
C ALA A 397 -20.41 -1.10 -3.28
N SER A 398 -19.98 -2.04 -2.42
CA SER A 398 -18.88 -2.96 -2.75
C SER A 398 -19.21 -3.89 -3.92
N ILE A 399 -20.44 -4.41 -4.00
CA ILE A 399 -20.90 -5.25 -5.12
C ILE A 399 -20.96 -4.43 -6.40
N VAL A 400 -21.54 -3.22 -6.37
CA VAL A 400 -21.62 -2.32 -7.53
C VAL A 400 -20.23 -1.95 -8.06
N ILE A 401 -19.24 -1.70 -7.19
CA ILE A 401 -17.84 -1.52 -7.60
C ILE A 401 -17.32 -2.77 -8.32
N LEU A 402 -17.54 -3.97 -7.78
CA LEU A 402 -16.95 -5.20 -8.33
C LEU A 402 -17.53 -5.61 -9.68
N ASP A 403 -18.82 -5.36 -9.91
CA ASP A 403 -19.46 -5.54 -11.22
C ASP A 403 -19.03 -4.43 -12.21
N SER A 404 -18.90 -3.18 -11.75
CA SER A 404 -18.37 -2.07 -12.56
C SER A 404 -16.93 -2.29 -13.00
N GLN A 405 -16.08 -2.79 -12.11
CA GLN A 405 -14.72 -3.21 -12.45
C GLN A 405 -14.68 -4.47 -13.33
N HIS A 406 -15.73 -5.30 -13.31
CA HIS A 406 -15.84 -6.40 -14.28
C HIS A 406 -16.06 -5.89 -15.71
N ARG A 407 -17.05 -5.01 -15.89
CA ARG A 407 -17.35 -4.38 -17.20
C ARG A 407 -16.15 -3.56 -17.71
N SER A 408 -15.52 -2.79 -16.82
CA SER A 408 -14.28 -2.04 -17.11
C SER A 408 -13.14 -2.94 -17.60
N PHE A 409 -12.97 -4.11 -16.98
CA PHE A 409 -11.95 -5.09 -17.38
C PHE A 409 -12.26 -5.75 -18.74
N ILE A 410 -13.52 -6.08 -19.02
CA ILE A 410 -13.95 -6.67 -20.31
C ILE A 410 -13.68 -5.71 -21.47
N MET A 411 -13.87 -4.40 -21.26
CA MET A 411 -13.58 -3.38 -22.27
C MET A 411 -12.07 -3.15 -22.46
N ALA A 412 -11.29 -3.28 -21.39
CA ALA A 412 -9.86 -2.94 -21.36
C ALA A 412 -9.00 -3.87 -22.24
N ARG A 413 -8.08 -3.27 -22.98
CA ARG A 413 -7.07 -3.98 -23.78
C ARG A 413 -5.85 -4.34 -22.90
N PRO A 414 -5.07 -5.39 -23.20
CA PRO A 414 -3.96 -5.82 -22.33
C PRO A 414 -2.89 -4.77 -22.00
N HIS A 415 -2.67 -3.77 -22.88
CA HIS A 415 -1.75 -2.67 -22.58
C HIS A 415 -2.30 -1.68 -21.53
N GLN A 416 -3.64 -1.58 -21.42
CA GLN A 416 -4.39 -0.76 -20.45
C GLN A 416 -4.56 -1.44 -19.08
N TYR A 417 -4.22 -2.73 -18.93
CA TYR A 417 -4.23 -3.45 -17.64
C TYR A 417 -3.30 -2.85 -16.57
N LYS A 418 -2.46 -1.86 -16.94
CA LYS A 418 -1.63 -1.07 -16.00
C LYS A 418 -2.39 0.10 -15.36
N PHE A 419 -3.63 0.39 -15.78
CA PHE A 419 -4.42 1.43 -15.13
C PHE A 419 -4.71 1.05 -13.67
N PHE A 420 -4.32 1.94 -12.76
CA PHE A 420 -4.47 1.77 -11.31
C PHE A 420 -5.87 1.27 -10.91
N GLY A 421 -6.93 1.86 -11.46
CA GLY A 421 -8.32 1.60 -11.05
C GLY A 421 -8.74 0.12 -11.17
N LEU A 422 -8.48 -0.49 -12.34
CA LEU A 422 -8.83 -1.88 -12.65
C LEU A 422 -8.33 -2.86 -11.58
N SER A 423 -7.08 -2.66 -11.15
CA SER A 423 -6.47 -3.46 -10.09
C SER A 423 -6.95 -3.01 -8.71
N PHE A 424 -6.83 -1.72 -8.40
CA PHE A 424 -6.98 -1.20 -7.04
C PHE A 424 -8.41 -1.27 -6.52
N TYR A 425 -9.40 -0.79 -7.29
CA TYR A 425 -10.79 -0.76 -6.83
C TYR A 425 -11.37 -2.18 -6.71
N THR A 426 -10.91 -3.12 -7.55
CA THR A 426 -11.20 -4.54 -7.39
C THR A 426 -10.71 -5.07 -6.04
N ILE A 427 -9.53 -4.65 -5.57
CA ILE A 427 -8.96 -5.12 -4.29
C ILE A 427 -9.72 -4.52 -3.10
N ASP A 428 -9.92 -3.20 -3.07
CA ASP A 428 -10.47 -2.49 -1.91
C ASP A 428 -11.94 -2.91 -1.64
N ALA A 429 -12.76 -2.99 -2.68
CA ALA A 429 -14.14 -3.48 -2.57
C ALA A 429 -14.21 -4.98 -2.22
N SER A 430 -13.32 -5.83 -2.76
CA SER A 430 -13.27 -7.25 -2.40
C SER A 430 -12.87 -7.46 -0.93
N LEU A 431 -11.96 -6.64 -0.40
CA LEU A 431 -11.57 -6.66 1.01
C LEU A 431 -12.75 -6.32 1.91
N LEU A 432 -13.50 -5.26 1.58
CA LEU A 432 -14.65 -4.85 2.38
C LEU A 432 -15.81 -5.85 2.29
N LEU A 433 -16.14 -6.33 1.08
CA LEU A 433 -17.12 -7.39 0.85
C LEU A 433 -16.80 -8.63 1.71
N SER A 434 -15.56 -9.14 1.63
CA SER A 434 -15.11 -10.26 2.46
C SER A 434 -15.29 -9.97 3.96
N VAL A 435 -14.93 -8.75 4.39
CA VAL A 435 -15.01 -8.30 5.79
C VAL A 435 -16.44 -8.22 6.34
N VAL A 436 -17.39 -7.74 5.54
CA VAL A 436 -18.79 -7.66 5.96
C VAL A 436 -19.38 -9.06 6.03
N THR A 437 -19.15 -9.88 5.00
CA THR A 437 -19.64 -11.27 4.93
C THR A 437 -19.11 -12.14 6.05
N ALA A 438 -17.82 -12.06 6.36
CA ALA A 438 -17.22 -12.90 7.41
C ALA A 438 -17.58 -12.50 8.86
N ARG A 439 -18.25 -11.35 9.06
CA ARG A 439 -18.60 -10.81 10.40
C ARG A 439 -20.09 -10.66 10.68
N TYR A 440 -20.88 -10.22 9.70
CA TYR A 440 -22.21 -9.64 9.95
C TYR A 440 -23.32 -10.21 9.06
N LEU A 441 -23.07 -11.29 8.32
CA LEU A 441 -24.15 -12.05 7.68
C LEU A 441 -24.47 -13.28 8.56
N PRO A 442 -25.75 -13.46 8.98
CA PRO A 442 -26.17 -14.57 9.81
C PRO A 442 -26.30 -15.86 8.99
N GLN A 443 -27.02 -16.87 9.51
CA GLN A 443 -27.11 -18.23 8.97
C GLN A 443 -27.12 -18.27 7.44
N MET A 444 -26.08 -18.90 6.88
CA MET A 444 -25.66 -18.69 5.50
C MET A 444 -26.64 -19.28 4.48
N ASP A 445 -27.54 -18.44 3.97
CA ASP A 445 -28.29 -18.72 2.74
C ASP A 445 -27.31 -19.06 1.60
N SER A 446 -27.60 -20.15 0.90
CA SER A 446 -26.70 -20.72 -0.09
C SER A 446 -26.65 -19.91 -1.39
N ALA A 447 -27.72 -19.20 -1.74
CA ALA A 447 -27.78 -18.36 -2.94
C ALA A 447 -27.04 -17.03 -2.73
N VAL A 448 -27.22 -16.41 -1.55
CA VAL A 448 -26.45 -15.26 -1.07
C VAL A 448 -24.95 -15.57 -1.08
N MET A 449 -24.54 -16.69 -0.49
CA MET A 449 -23.12 -17.05 -0.42
C MET A 449 -22.56 -17.48 -1.78
N ALA A 450 -23.29 -18.21 -2.61
CA ALA A 450 -22.87 -18.54 -3.99
C ALA A 450 -22.69 -17.28 -4.86
N LYS A 451 -23.49 -16.23 -4.64
CA LYS A 451 -23.33 -14.95 -5.34
C LYS A 451 -22.04 -14.24 -4.93
N ILE A 452 -21.71 -14.21 -3.64
CA ILE A 452 -20.47 -13.60 -3.11
C ILE A 452 -19.24 -14.40 -3.56
N ASP A 453 -19.32 -15.74 -3.49
CA ASP A 453 -18.32 -16.68 -4.04
C ASP A 453 -18.01 -16.35 -5.50
N SER A 454 -19.04 -16.26 -6.36
CA SER A 454 -18.90 -15.93 -7.77
C SER A 454 -18.24 -14.55 -7.99
N ILE A 455 -18.68 -13.51 -7.27
CA ILE A 455 -18.11 -12.16 -7.39
C ILE A 455 -16.63 -12.12 -7.02
N LEU A 456 -16.24 -12.79 -5.92
CA LEU A 456 -14.86 -12.83 -5.45
C LEU A 456 -13.97 -13.72 -6.34
N HIS A 457 -14.50 -14.83 -6.87
CA HIS A 457 -13.84 -15.63 -7.91
C HIS A 457 -13.59 -14.81 -9.19
N GLN A 458 -14.58 -14.05 -9.66
CA GLN A 458 -14.40 -13.13 -10.80
C GLN A 458 -13.34 -12.07 -10.50
N ALA A 459 -13.33 -11.48 -9.30
CA ALA A 459 -12.31 -10.51 -8.88
C ALA A 459 -10.89 -11.11 -8.91
N MET A 460 -10.70 -12.33 -8.38
CA MET A 460 -9.43 -13.05 -8.46
C MET A 460 -9.02 -13.34 -9.92
N ASN A 461 -9.96 -13.77 -10.77
CA ASN A 461 -9.69 -14.04 -12.18
C ASN A 461 -9.22 -12.78 -12.94
N ARG A 462 -9.82 -11.60 -12.67
CA ARG A 462 -9.38 -10.31 -13.23
C ARG A 462 -7.97 -9.95 -12.78
N LEU A 463 -7.68 -10.06 -11.48
CA LEU A 463 -6.36 -9.77 -10.93
C LEU A 463 -5.28 -10.74 -11.46
N SER A 464 -5.63 -12.00 -11.67
CA SER A 464 -4.78 -13.01 -12.31
C SER A 464 -4.46 -12.66 -13.77
N ALA A 465 -5.46 -12.28 -14.57
CA ALA A 465 -5.25 -11.85 -15.96
C ALA A 465 -4.39 -10.57 -16.08
N MET A 466 -4.37 -9.72 -15.05
CA MET A 466 -3.55 -8.50 -14.98
C MET A 466 -2.18 -8.69 -14.29
N HIS A 467 -1.91 -9.86 -13.69
CA HIS A 467 -0.74 -10.14 -12.83
C HIS A 467 0.64 -9.84 -13.45
N SER A 468 0.79 -10.07 -14.76
CA SER A 468 2.02 -9.78 -15.51
C SER A 468 2.18 -8.32 -15.91
N TYR A 469 1.08 -7.56 -15.96
CA TYR A 469 1.05 -6.16 -16.40
C TYR A 469 1.07 -5.15 -15.25
N SER A 470 0.51 -5.51 -14.10
CA SER A 470 0.28 -4.62 -12.96
C SER A 470 0.86 -5.20 -11.66
N PRO A 471 1.84 -4.54 -11.02
CA PRO A 471 2.32 -4.90 -9.67
C PRO A 471 1.20 -4.84 -8.61
N ILE A 472 0.23 -3.93 -8.82
CA ILE A 472 -0.98 -3.82 -7.98
C ILE A 472 -1.86 -5.07 -8.15
N ALA A 473 -2.05 -5.58 -9.37
CA ALA A 473 -2.84 -6.79 -9.59
C ALA A 473 -2.20 -8.03 -8.97
N ARG A 474 -0.87 -8.18 -9.14
CA ARG A 474 -0.07 -9.23 -8.49
C ARG A 474 -0.22 -9.21 -6.97
N SER A 475 0.02 -8.04 -6.38
CA SER A 475 -0.17 -7.76 -4.96
C SER A 475 -1.60 -8.11 -4.50
N GLY A 476 -2.59 -7.61 -5.24
CA GLY A 476 -4.00 -7.78 -4.96
C GLY A 476 -4.46 -9.22 -4.95
N LEU A 477 -4.03 -10.02 -5.94
CA LEU A 477 -4.37 -11.43 -6.04
C LEU A 477 -3.89 -12.20 -4.80
N THR A 478 -2.64 -11.98 -4.37
CA THR A 478 -2.11 -12.65 -3.17
C THR A 478 -2.91 -12.31 -1.91
N ILE A 479 -3.30 -11.05 -1.70
CA ILE A 479 -4.14 -10.67 -0.56
C ILE A 479 -5.54 -11.28 -0.69
N LEU A 480 -6.17 -11.16 -1.86
CA LEU A 480 -7.55 -11.58 -2.06
C LEU A 480 -7.71 -13.10 -1.92
N SER A 481 -6.83 -13.91 -2.51
CA SER A 481 -6.88 -15.36 -2.35
C SER A 481 -6.68 -15.81 -0.89
N GLN A 482 -5.87 -15.11 -0.09
CA GLN A 482 -5.78 -15.40 1.34
C GLN A 482 -7.09 -15.05 2.07
N CYS A 483 -7.68 -13.88 1.80
CA CYS A 483 -8.97 -13.48 2.37
C CYS A 483 -10.09 -14.47 2.00
N TYR A 484 -10.06 -14.94 0.75
CA TYR A 484 -11.00 -15.90 0.20
C TYR A 484 -10.94 -17.25 0.88
N ASN A 485 -9.72 -17.81 1.05
CA ASN A 485 -9.52 -19.10 1.71
C ASN A 485 -10.03 -19.07 3.16
N VAL A 486 -9.91 -17.95 3.89
CA VAL A 486 -10.42 -17.84 5.26
C VAL A 486 -11.94 -17.57 5.31
N LEU A 487 -12.53 -17.05 4.24
CA LEU A 487 -13.99 -17.02 4.07
C LEU A 487 -14.54 -18.44 3.84
N GLN A 488 -13.90 -19.23 2.97
CA GLN A 488 -14.28 -20.62 2.70
C GLN A 488 -14.12 -21.52 3.93
N MET A 489 -13.00 -21.42 4.66
CA MET A 489 -12.83 -22.15 5.94
C MET A 489 -13.84 -21.75 7.03
N ARG A 490 -14.57 -20.63 6.89
CA ARG A 490 -15.69 -20.26 7.78
C ARG A 490 -17.00 -20.92 7.32
N LEU A 491 -17.27 -20.94 6.02
CA LEU A 491 -18.39 -21.66 5.40
C LEU A 491 -18.38 -23.15 5.78
N GLU A 492 -17.26 -23.84 5.52
CA GLU A 492 -17.07 -25.28 5.78
C GLU A 492 -17.24 -25.64 7.27
N ARG A 493 -16.79 -24.77 8.18
CA ARG A 493 -16.94 -25.00 9.62
C ARG A 493 -18.38 -24.80 10.10
N SER A 494 -19.14 -23.92 9.45
CA SER A 494 -20.57 -23.74 9.76
C SER A 494 -21.40 -24.94 9.31
N THR A 495 -21.05 -25.58 8.18
CA THR A 495 -21.74 -26.80 7.72
C THR A 495 -21.33 -28.05 8.51
N ALA A 496 -20.10 -28.14 9.01
CA ALA A 496 -19.70 -29.22 9.91
C ALA A 496 -20.53 -29.27 11.22
N THR A 497 -20.93 -28.11 11.76
CA THR A 497 -21.65 -28.02 13.05
C THR A 497 -23.05 -28.62 13.09
N TRP A 498 -23.72 -28.90 11.96
CA TRP A 498 -25.08 -29.48 11.98
C TRP A 498 -25.12 -31.01 11.86
N TYR A 499 -24.00 -31.65 11.49
CA TYR A 499 -23.91 -33.11 11.29
C TYR A 499 -23.53 -33.91 12.55
N LEU A 500 -23.51 -33.29 13.74
CA LEU A 500 -23.32 -33.99 15.02
C LEU A 500 -24.68 -34.44 15.60
N PRO A 501 -24.97 -35.76 15.67
CA PRO A 501 -26.14 -36.24 16.40
C PRO A 501 -25.99 -35.90 17.88
N LYS A 502 -27.05 -35.39 18.51
CA LYS A 502 -27.06 -35.19 19.96
C LYS A 502 -26.97 -36.56 20.67
N ALA A 503 -25.79 -36.87 21.19
CA ALA A 503 -25.59 -38.05 22.04
C ALA A 503 -26.46 -37.91 23.30
N VAL A 504 -27.53 -38.71 23.37
CA VAL A 504 -28.34 -38.86 24.59
C VAL A 504 -27.53 -39.70 25.58
N ALA A 505 -27.33 -39.17 26.78
CA ALA A 505 -26.65 -39.90 27.84
C ALA A 505 -27.62 -40.93 28.47
N THR A 506 -27.30 -42.21 28.33
CA THR A 506 -27.94 -43.33 29.05
C THR A 506 -26.87 -44.33 29.50
N GLU A 507 -27.07 -44.92 30.67
CA GLU A 507 -26.11 -45.77 31.38
C GLU A 507 -25.91 -47.16 30.75
N PRO A 508 -24.79 -47.87 31.07
CA PRO A 508 -24.37 -49.06 30.34
C PRO A 508 -25.23 -50.31 30.63
N GLY A 509 -25.65 -50.99 29.57
CA GLY A 509 -26.27 -52.31 29.58
C GLY A 509 -25.37 -53.39 28.95
N ASN A 510 -25.53 -54.63 29.39
CA ASN A 510 -24.71 -55.79 28.97
C ASN A 510 -25.15 -56.43 27.64
N PHE A 511 -24.38 -57.45 27.24
CA PHE A 511 -24.53 -58.37 26.09
C PHE A 511 -24.03 -57.83 24.72
N ALA A 512 -23.29 -58.53 23.84
CA ALA A 512 -22.48 -59.76 23.80
C ALA A 512 -22.79 -60.57 22.52
N LEU A 513 -21.81 -60.65 21.60
CA LEU A 513 -21.83 -61.37 20.30
C LEU A 513 -22.91 -60.86 19.29
N ASP A 514 -22.82 -61.09 17.97
CA ASP A 514 -21.98 -62.03 17.19
C ASP A 514 -21.50 -61.41 15.84
N SER A 515 -21.04 -62.26 14.93
CA SER A 515 -20.23 -62.06 13.71
C SER A 515 -20.99 -61.80 12.40
N GLY A 516 -20.22 -61.49 11.31
CA GLY A 516 -20.70 -61.28 9.93
C GLY A 516 -20.29 -59.89 9.37
N VAL A 517 -19.28 -59.64 8.50
CA VAL A 517 -18.56 -60.39 7.44
C VAL A 517 -19.24 -60.33 6.05
N ASP A 518 -18.52 -59.76 5.06
CA ASP A 518 -18.62 -59.89 3.59
C ASP A 518 -19.87 -59.32 2.83
N VAL A 519 -19.81 -58.89 1.55
CA VAL A 519 -18.70 -58.52 0.62
C VAL A 519 -19.18 -57.56 -0.51
N MET A 520 -18.22 -57.06 -1.30
CA MET A 520 -18.24 -56.09 -2.42
C MET A 520 -19.22 -56.30 -3.61
N SER A 521 -19.37 -55.25 -4.45
CA SER A 521 -19.53 -55.27 -5.94
C SER A 521 -20.92 -55.65 -6.55
N ASP A 522 -21.32 -55.29 -7.79
CA ASP A 522 -20.69 -54.48 -8.87
C ASP A 522 -21.70 -53.89 -9.92
N SER A 523 -21.19 -53.05 -10.84
CA SER A 523 -21.57 -52.85 -12.28
C SER A 523 -22.98 -52.45 -12.78
N LEU A 524 -23.08 -51.23 -13.34
CA LEU A 524 -23.50 -50.81 -14.72
C LEU A 524 -24.72 -51.39 -15.50
N SER A 525 -25.41 -50.45 -16.19
CA SER A 525 -25.90 -50.45 -17.62
C SER A 525 -27.43 -50.41 -17.95
N GLU A 526 -27.70 -49.89 -19.17
CA GLU A 526 -28.86 -49.14 -19.71
C GLU A 526 -30.12 -49.92 -20.17
N GLN A 527 -31.27 -49.23 -20.39
CA GLN A 527 -31.90 -49.02 -21.73
C GLN A 527 -33.27 -48.25 -21.76
N GLN A 528 -33.38 -47.22 -22.63
CA GLN A 528 -34.47 -46.80 -23.59
C GLN A 528 -35.99 -46.75 -23.17
N SER A 529 -36.95 -46.06 -23.82
CA SER A 529 -37.12 -45.22 -25.06
C SER A 529 -38.34 -44.24 -24.91
N HIS A 530 -38.51 -43.10 -25.63
CA HIS A 530 -39.18 -42.91 -26.96
C HIS A 530 -39.31 -41.39 -27.38
N LEU A 531 -39.86 -41.08 -28.58
CA LEU A 531 -39.90 -39.78 -29.34
C LEU A 531 -41.20 -39.69 -30.26
N PRO A 532 -41.48 -38.70 -31.17
CA PRO A 532 -41.53 -37.20 -31.11
C PRO A 532 -42.62 -36.45 -32.00
N LEU A 533 -42.76 -35.09 -31.90
CA LEU A 533 -43.08 -34.05 -32.96
C LEU A 533 -44.46 -34.05 -33.74
N PRO A 534 -44.81 -33.11 -34.69
CA PRO A 534 -44.60 -31.62 -34.89
C PRO A 534 -45.79 -30.73 -35.48
N GLN A 535 -45.62 -29.38 -35.54
CA GLN A 535 -46.10 -28.37 -36.60
C GLN A 535 -47.62 -28.09 -36.91
N SER A 536 -48.11 -27.01 -37.60
CA SER A 536 -47.79 -25.53 -37.67
C SER A 536 -48.72 -24.67 -38.62
N GLN A 537 -49.20 -23.46 -38.20
CA GLN A 537 -49.79 -22.28 -38.97
C GLN A 537 -51.09 -22.49 -39.83
N GLU A 538 -51.99 -21.53 -40.22
CA GLU A 538 -51.96 -20.11 -40.67
C GLU A 538 -53.31 -19.28 -40.57
N HIS A 539 -53.26 -17.94 -40.81
CA HIS A 539 -54.20 -16.98 -41.51
C HIS A 539 -55.65 -16.54 -41.05
N ASN A 540 -55.75 -15.28 -40.52
CA ASN A 540 -56.44 -14.04 -41.00
C ASN A 540 -57.99 -13.67 -40.98
N GLN A 541 -58.24 -12.36 -40.66
CA GLN A 541 -59.29 -11.36 -41.07
C GLN A 541 -60.74 -11.18 -40.47
N GLN A 542 -61.00 -9.94 -39.96
CA GLN A 542 -62.17 -9.00 -40.11
C GLN A 542 -63.60 -9.33 -39.56
N GLU A 543 -64.49 -8.40 -39.11
CA GLU A 543 -64.53 -6.96 -38.65
C GLU A 543 -65.99 -6.68 -38.08
N PRO A 544 -66.65 -5.48 -37.93
CA PRO A 544 -66.33 -4.03 -37.73
C PRO A 544 -67.17 -3.30 -36.61
N VAL A 545 -67.28 -1.94 -36.65
CA VAL A 545 -68.42 -1.05 -36.16
C VAL A 545 -68.57 -0.76 -34.63
N TRP A 546 -69.10 0.38 -34.10
CA TRP A 546 -69.11 1.84 -34.43
C TRP A 546 -69.82 2.70 -33.30
N GLY A 547 -69.57 4.02 -33.13
CA GLY A 547 -70.37 4.93 -32.23
C GLY A 547 -69.68 6.25 -31.73
N ALA A 548 -70.41 7.36 -31.52
CA ALA A 548 -69.91 8.72 -31.16
C ALA A 548 -70.93 9.54 -30.28
N PRO A 549 -70.74 10.80 -29.75
CA PRO A 549 -70.34 12.06 -30.46
C PRO A 549 -69.54 13.18 -29.66
N THR A 550 -69.64 14.44 -30.12
CA THR A 550 -68.92 15.76 -29.93
C THR A 550 -69.06 16.54 -28.58
N SER A 551 -68.49 17.74 -28.24
CA SER A 551 -67.75 18.87 -28.91
C SER A 551 -67.13 19.99 -27.99
N LEU A 552 -66.06 20.71 -28.42
CA LEU A 552 -65.70 22.18 -28.22
C LEU A 552 -65.42 22.77 -26.79
N SER A 553 -64.83 23.97 -26.51
CA SER A 553 -63.83 24.89 -27.17
C SER A 553 -63.41 26.15 -26.32
N THR A 554 -62.28 26.84 -26.64
CA THR A 554 -61.81 28.24 -26.25
C THR A 554 -61.51 28.56 -24.75
N GLY A 555 -60.66 29.53 -24.33
CA GLY A 555 -59.63 30.37 -25.00
C GLY A 555 -59.07 31.59 -24.16
N TYR A 556 -57.78 31.95 -24.35
CA TYR A 556 -57.06 33.25 -24.09
C TYR A 556 -56.97 34.01 -22.72
N SER A 557 -55.78 34.64 -22.49
CA SER A 557 -55.52 35.95 -21.80
C SER A 557 -55.57 36.07 -20.25
N ALA A 558 -54.81 36.91 -19.50
CA ALA A 558 -53.46 37.54 -19.65
C ALA A 558 -53.01 38.24 -18.31
N SER A 559 -51.70 38.58 -18.18
CA SER A 559 -51.03 39.65 -17.37
C SER A 559 -51.57 40.07 -15.96
N SER A 560 -50.73 40.29 -14.94
CA SER A 560 -49.85 41.49 -14.84
C SER A 560 -48.99 41.54 -13.53
N ARG A 561 -48.00 42.47 -13.47
CA ARG A 561 -47.18 42.85 -12.27
C ARG A 561 -47.48 44.30 -11.85
N PRO A 562 -47.24 44.68 -10.57
CA PRO A 562 -46.16 45.64 -10.21
C PRO A 562 -45.33 45.13 -8.99
N ILE A 563 -44.02 45.35 -8.77
CA ILE A 563 -43.07 46.49 -8.87
C ILE A 563 -42.79 47.18 -7.51
N SER A 564 -41.49 47.51 -7.26
CA SER A 564 -40.88 48.29 -6.15
C SER A 564 -40.48 47.49 -4.88
N ARG A 565 -39.34 47.76 -4.20
CA ARG A 565 -38.15 48.60 -4.54
C ARG A 565 -36.89 48.13 -3.77
N GLU A 566 -35.72 48.57 -4.25
CA GLU A 566 -34.35 48.62 -3.68
C GLU A 566 -34.23 48.90 -2.14
N LEU A 567 -33.13 48.63 -1.41
CA LEU A 567 -31.69 48.48 -1.78
C LEU A 567 -30.86 47.75 -0.67
N ASN A 568 -29.76 47.07 -1.05
CA ASN A 568 -28.55 46.65 -0.29
C ASN A 568 -28.59 46.12 1.18
N SER A 569 -28.19 44.84 1.34
CA SER A 569 -27.01 44.44 2.15
C SER A 569 -26.54 43.03 1.74
N SER A 570 -25.23 42.81 1.59
CA SER A 570 -24.66 41.53 1.12
C SER A 570 -24.01 40.73 2.25
N GLU A 571 -24.62 39.61 2.66
CA GLU A 571 -23.97 38.57 3.46
C GLU A 571 -24.16 37.21 2.78
N SER A 572 -23.07 36.48 2.58
CA SER A 572 -23.04 35.21 1.86
C SER A 572 -23.18 34.02 2.81
N GLY A 573 -24.43 33.65 3.13
CA GLY A 573 -24.76 32.43 3.87
C GLY A 573 -25.65 31.50 3.04
N TRP A 574 -25.25 30.24 2.86
CA TRP A 574 -26.04 29.26 2.12
C TRP A 574 -27.20 28.72 2.97
N THR A 575 -28.43 29.09 2.64
CA THR A 575 -29.66 28.45 3.13
C THR A 575 -30.37 27.73 1.99
N PHE A 576 -30.56 26.41 2.10
CA PHE A 576 -31.35 25.64 1.14
C PHE A 576 -32.85 25.77 1.45
N ASP A 577 -33.64 26.11 0.42
CA ASP A 577 -35.11 25.99 0.45
C ASP A 577 -35.51 24.60 -0.08
N THR A 578 -36.44 23.95 0.62
CA THR A 578 -36.90 22.58 0.35
C THR A 578 -38.39 22.55 0.05
N SER A 579 -38.77 22.83 -1.20
CA SER A 579 -40.17 22.69 -1.64
C SER A 579 -40.34 22.39 -3.15
N VAL A 580 -41.54 21.93 -3.50
CA VAL A 580 -42.11 21.67 -4.84
C VAL A 580 -41.82 20.30 -5.50
N ASP A 581 -42.59 19.31 -5.02
CA ASP A 581 -43.41 18.32 -5.74
C ASP A 581 -43.05 17.82 -7.16
N ALA A 582 -43.13 16.50 -7.32
CA ALA A 582 -43.11 15.80 -8.59
C ALA A 582 -44.44 15.86 -9.36
N ARG A 583 -44.39 15.90 -10.71
CA ARG A 583 -45.50 15.50 -11.60
C ARG A 583 -45.01 14.70 -12.81
N THR A 584 -45.86 13.78 -13.24
CA THR A 584 -45.65 12.74 -14.26
C THR A 584 -45.56 13.26 -15.70
N ILE A 585 -44.74 12.60 -16.51
CA ILE A 585 -44.74 12.62 -17.99
C ILE A 585 -44.67 11.16 -18.49
N PRO A 586 -45.35 10.77 -19.59
CA PRO A 586 -45.80 9.38 -19.78
C PRO A 586 -44.95 8.53 -20.74
N THR A 587 -45.26 7.23 -20.76
CA THR A 587 -44.63 6.17 -21.55
C THR A 587 -45.00 6.20 -23.04
N THR A 588 -44.01 5.98 -23.92
CA THR A 588 -44.19 5.56 -25.32
C THR A 588 -43.14 4.49 -25.67
N ALA A 589 -43.49 3.53 -26.53
CA ALA A 589 -42.74 2.27 -26.67
C ALA A 589 -42.36 1.92 -28.13
N ALA A 590 -41.07 1.65 -28.34
CA ALA A 590 -40.45 0.90 -29.45
C ALA A 590 -38.92 0.86 -29.20
N GLN A 591 -38.12 -0.13 -29.58
CA GLN A 591 -38.34 -1.55 -29.95
C GLN A 591 -37.04 -2.34 -29.62
N PRO A 592 -37.04 -3.69 -29.55
CA PRO A 592 -35.95 -4.45 -28.92
C PRO A 592 -34.72 -4.70 -29.82
N SER A 593 -33.52 -4.66 -29.25
CA SER A 593 -32.25 -5.16 -29.83
C SER A 593 -31.11 -5.13 -28.80
N PRO A 594 -30.06 -5.96 -29.00
CA PRO A 594 -30.08 -7.42 -28.94
C PRO A 594 -29.89 -7.92 -27.49
N HIS A 595 -29.94 -9.24 -27.27
CA HIS A 595 -29.72 -9.83 -25.93
C HIS A 595 -28.32 -9.51 -25.38
N LEU A 596 -28.26 -8.74 -24.28
CA LEU A 596 -27.29 -9.03 -23.22
C LEU A 596 -27.75 -10.29 -22.48
N GLU A 597 -26.80 -11.01 -21.90
CA GLU A 597 -27.09 -12.02 -20.87
C GLU A 597 -27.74 -11.35 -19.64
N PRO A 598 -28.51 -12.07 -18.80
CA PRO A 598 -29.22 -11.48 -17.67
C PRO A 598 -28.30 -10.66 -16.78
N SER A 599 -28.67 -9.41 -16.49
CA SER A 599 -27.90 -8.59 -15.58
C SER A 599 -27.89 -9.22 -14.19
N THR A 600 -26.81 -9.03 -13.46
CA THR A 600 -26.54 -9.62 -12.15
C THR A 600 -27.49 -9.17 -11.02
N THR A 601 -28.54 -8.41 -11.39
CA THR A 601 -29.55 -7.70 -10.60
C THR A 601 -30.88 -8.42 -10.49
N ASP A 602 -31.13 -9.51 -11.24
CA ASP A 602 -32.36 -10.34 -11.13
C ASP A 602 -32.35 -11.23 -9.86
N PHE A 603 -31.87 -10.68 -8.74
CA PHE A 603 -31.92 -11.27 -7.41
C PHE A 603 -32.75 -10.35 -6.52
N ASP A 604 -33.65 -10.91 -5.71
CA ASP A 604 -34.51 -10.12 -4.83
C ASP A 604 -33.69 -9.38 -3.76
N GLU A 605 -33.43 -8.09 -4.00
CA GLU A 605 -32.78 -7.21 -3.03
C GLU A 605 -33.56 -7.20 -1.71
N THR A 606 -34.89 -7.26 -1.71
CA THR A 606 -35.68 -7.18 -0.46
C THR A 606 -35.47 -8.38 0.45
N TYR A 607 -35.23 -9.57 -0.13
CA TYR A 607 -34.80 -10.78 0.60
C TYR A 607 -33.38 -10.64 1.16
N TRP A 608 -32.46 -10.09 0.39
CA TRP A 608 -31.10 -9.76 0.84
C TRP A 608 -31.12 -8.75 2.01
N LEU A 609 -31.98 -7.73 1.90
CA LEU A 609 -32.08 -6.62 2.86
C LEU A 609 -32.75 -7.03 4.17
N SER A 610 -33.69 -7.98 4.16
CA SER A 610 -34.31 -8.49 5.39
C SER A 610 -33.31 -9.29 6.24
N MET A 611 -32.51 -10.15 5.61
CA MET A 611 -31.51 -11.00 6.31
C MET A 611 -30.42 -10.19 7.04
N ILE A 612 -30.10 -8.97 6.57
CA ILE A 612 -29.18 -8.05 7.27
C ILE A 612 -29.83 -7.42 8.51
N ASN A 613 -31.15 -7.28 8.54
CA ASN A 613 -31.90 -6.66 9.64
C ASN A 613 -32.09 -7.61 10.84
N GLU A 614 -31.94 -8.93 10.65
CA GLU A 614 -32.05 -9.92 11.72
C GLU A 614 -30.83 -9.97 12.66
N VAL A 615 -29.73 -9.30 12.30
CA VAL A 615 -28.52 -9.21 13.14
C VAL A 615 -28.68 -8.08 14.16
N PRO A 616 -28.78 -8.38 15.47
CA PRO A 616 -28.95 -7.35 16.49
C PRO A 616 -27.76 -6.39 16.52
N ASP A 617 -28.02 -5.09 16.59
CA ASP A 617 -26.96 -4.12 16.83
C ASP A 617 -26.35 -4.33 18.22
N VAL A 618 -25.01 -4.33 18.28
CA VAL A 618 -24.25 -4.59 19.50
C VAL A 618 -24.49 -3.46 20.49
N THR A 619 -25.26 -3.74 21.54
CA THR A 619 -25.51 -2.81 22.64
C THR A 619 -24.23 -2.49 23.40
N ASN A 620 -24.16 -1.29 23.96
CA ASN A 620 -22.89 -0.68 24.36
C ASN A 620 -22.46 -1.14 25.77
N THR A 621 -21.57 -2.14 25.86
CA THR A 621 -20.94 -2.60 27.11
C THR A 621 -19.42 -2.62 27.00
N ASP A 622 -18.76 -2.28 28.11
CA ASP A 622 -17.32 -2.02 28.21
C ASP A 622 -16.54 -3.34 28.41
N PRO A 623 -15.46 -3.62 27.66
CA PRO A 623 -14.86 -4.95 27.62
C PRO A 623 -13.83 -5.20 28.73
N THR A 624 -14.30 -5.56 29.92
CA THR A 624 -13.51 -6.25 30.95
C THR A 624 -13.88 -7.73 31.07
N GLU A 625 -12.92 -8.53 31.53
CA GLU A 625 -12.96 -9.99 31.71
C GLU A 625 -12.83 -10.85 30.44
N ALA A 626 -12.43 -12.11 30.64
CA ALA A 626 -11.80 -12.95 29.64
C ALA A 626 -12.39 -14.37 29.61
N LEU A 627 -12.15 -15.12 28.53
CA LEU A 627 -12.37 -16.57 28.50
C LEU A 627 -11.11 -17.34 28.11
N LYS A 628 -10.89 -18.46 28.80
CA LYS A 628 -9.82 -19.43 28.55
C LYS A 628 -10.21 -20.37 27.41
N VAL A 629 -9.23 -20.93 26.71
CA VAL A 629 -9.44 -21.91 25.63
C VAL A 629 -8.73 -23.23 25.97
N GLY A 630 -9.45 -24.35 25.84
CA GLY A 630 -8.94 -25.71 26.04
C GLY A 630 -8.26 -26.30 24.78
N PRO A 631 -7.77 -27.55 24.86
CA PRO A 631 -6.86 -28.12 23.85
C PRO A 631 -7.53 -28.47 22.52
N THR A 632 -6.72 -28.46 21.46
CA THR A 632 -7.08 -28.89 20.09
C THR A 632 -6.45 -30.23 19.72
N VAL A 633 -7.17 -31.02 18.92
CA VAL A 633 -6.69 -32.28 18.30
C VAL A 633 -6.17 -32.00 16.88
N GLU A 634 -5.29 -32.86 16.36
CA GLU A 634 -4.53 -32.70 15.12
C GLU A 634 -5.18 -33.27 13.83
N ALA A 635 -4.41 -33.17 12.74
CA ALA A 635 -4.55 -33.78 11.41
C ALA A 635 -5.50 -33.07 10.42
N ALA A 636 -5.26 -33.09 9.10
CA ALA A 636 -4.21 -33.74 8.32
C ALA A 636 -3.70 -32.84 7.15
N SER A 637 -2.55 -33.19 6.57
CA SER A 637 -1.88 -32.46 5.48
C SER A 637 -2.36 -32.85 4.07
N MET A 638 -2.34 -31.91 3.12
CA MET A 638 -2.23 -32.19 1.68
C MET A 638 -1.26 -31.22 1.00
N GLU A 639 -0.71 -31.61 -0.15
CA GLU A 639 0.55 -31.09 -0.71
C GLU A 639 0.36 -30.43 -2.08
N TYR A 640 1.20 -29.44 -2.41
CA TYR A 640 1.15 -28.71 -3.69
C TYR A 640 2.56 -28.48 -4.24
N ASN A 641 2.79 -28.80 -5.53
CA ASN A 641 4.14 -28.92 -6.08
C ASN A 641 4.43 -27.98 -7.27
N THR A 642 5.22 -26.94 -6.99
CA THR A 642 6.19 -26.26 -7.88
C THR A 642 5.80 -25.84 -9.31
N VAL A 643 5.45 -24.55 -9.48
CA VAL A 643 5.94 -23.72 -10.61
C VAL A 643 6.43 -22.35 -10.08
N TRP A 644 7.26 -22.37 -9.03
CA TRP A 644 7.77 -21.18 -8.33
C TRP A 644 9.20 -20.75 -8.74
N ASN A 645 9.84 -21.49 -9.66
CA ASN A 645 11.29 -21.52 -9.89
C ASN A 645 11.90 -20.30 -10.65
N GLN A 646 11.32 -19.09 -10.56
CA GLN A 646 11.99 -17.85 -11.03
C GLN A 646 11.98 -16.70 -10.01
N ILE A 647 11.61 -16.98 -8.76
CA ILE A 647 12.24 -16.32 -7.62
C ILE A 647 13.40 -17.25 -7.19
N GLN A 648 14.58 -16.69 -6.88
CA GLN A 648 15.58 -17.47 -6.15
C GLN A 648 15.03 -17.76 -4.76
N PHE A 649 14.54 -18.99 -4.54
CA PHE A 649 14.17 -19.44 -3.20
C PHE A 649 15.39 -19.30 -2.27
N ARG A 650 15.18 -18.72 -1.08
CA ARG A 650 16.23 -18.61 -0.05
C ARG A 650 16.65 -19.96 0.54
N ILE A 651 15.82 -20.98 0.36
CA ILE A 651 16.04 -22.37 0.73
C ILE A 651 16.02 -23.21 -0.57
N SER A 652 16.91 -24.20 -0.75
CA SER A 652 16.96 -24.92 -2.04
C SER A 652 15.66 -25.71 -2.30
N LYS A 653 15.39 -26.10 -3.55
CA LYS A 653 14.17 -26.85 -3.90
C LYS A 653 14.12 -28.18 -3.14
N GLU A 654 15.26 -28.86 -3.08
CA GLU A 654 15.46 -30.12 -2.37
C GLU A 654 15.21 -29.91 -0.87
N ARG A 655 15.83 -28.88 -0.29
CA ARG A 655 15.71 -28.54 1.12
C ARG A 655 14.28 -28.13 1.52
N MET A 656 13.54 -27.45 0.64
CA MET A 656 12.10 -27.19 0.79
C MET A 656 11.27 -28.49 0.74
N GLN A 657 11.55 -29.39 -0.20
CA GLN A 657 10.84 -30.67 -0.31
C GLN A 657 11.09 -31.56 0.92
N THR A 658 12.32 -31.56 1.46
CA THR A 658 12.64 -32.19 2.74
C THR A 658 11.86 -31.57 3.90
N ALA A 659 11.78 -30.23 3.99
CA ALA A 659 10.99 -29.54 5.02
C ALA A 659 9.49 -29.90 4.96
N GLN A 660 8.92 -29.97 3.75
CA GLN A 660 7.51 -30.34 3.55
C GLN A 660 7.25 -31.81 3.91
N ALA A 661 8.15 -32.73 3.54
CA ALA A 661 8.06 -34.13 3.95
C ALA A 661 8.19 -34.30 5.47
N GLN A 662 9.06 -33.51 6.12
CA GLN A 662 9.18 -33.43 7.58
C GLN A 662 7.88 -32.93 8.23
N GLU A 663 7.29 -31.82 7.75
CA GLU A 663 6.04 -31.26 8.30
C GLU A 663 4.85 -32.23 8.27
N LYS A 664 4.84 -33.17 7.32
CA LYS A 664 3.82 -34.22 7.22
C LYS A 664 4.00 -35.40 8.16
N ALA A 665 5.23 -35.66 8.61
CA ALA A 665 5.63 -36.90 9.29
C ALA A 665 6.13 -36.67 10.73
N ILE A 666 6.29 -35.42 11.14
CA ILE A 666 6.65 -35.01 12.49
C ILE A 666 5.49 -35.21 13.48
N SER A 667 5.81 -35.45 14.75
CA SER A 667 4.82 -35.52 15.83
C SER A 667 4.36 -34.12 16.28
N ALA A 668 3.19 -34.02 16.91
CA ALA A 668 2.71 -32.80 17.59
C ALA A 668 3.78 -32.17 18.49
N GLU A 669 4.43 -33.02 19.29
CA GLU A 669 5.40 -32.64 20.31
C GLU A 669 6.69 -32.11 19.67
N ASP A 670 7.17 -32.78 18.61
CA ASP A 670 8.38 -32.37 17.92
C ASP A 670 8.15 -31.15 17.02
N HIS A 671 6.96 -30.98 16.42
CA HIS A 671 6.64 -29.75 15.68
C HIS A 671 6.51 -28.56 16.62
N ALA A 672 6.04 -28.76 17.85
CA ALA A 672 6.06 -27.73 18.89
C ALA A 672 7.50 -27.33 19.27
N LYS A 673 8.43 -28.29 19.46
CA LYS A 673 9.86 -28.02 19.69
C LYS A 673 10.50 -27.27 18.51
N VAL A 674 10.23 -27.68 17.27
CA VAL A 674 10.73 -27.02 16.05
C VAL A 674 10.18 -25.59 15.92
N LYS A 675 8.89 -25.38 16.19
CA LYS A 675 8.26 -24.04 16.21
C LYS A 675 8.79 -23.16 17.35
N ALA A 676 9.13 -23.74 18.51
CA ALA A 676 9.77 -23.00 19.61
C ALA A 676 11.19 -22.54 19.23
N LEU A 677 11.99 -23.41 18.61
CA LEU A 677 13.32 -23.05 18.09
C LEU A 677 13.23 -21.95 17.03
N ALA A 678 12.38 -22.11 16.02
CA ALA A 678 12.17 -21.06 15.02
C ALA A 678 11.62 -19.76 15.64
N GLY A 679 10.78 -19.90 16.68
CA GLY A 679 10.24 -18.80 17.49
C GLY A 679 11.29 -17.88 18.11
N MET A 680 12.55 -18.34 18.25
CA MET A 680 13.67 -17.54 18.75
C MET A 680 13.84 -16.20 18.03
N VAL A 681 13.43 -16.04 16.76
CA VAL A 681 13.51 -14.75 16.04
C VAL A 681 12.44 -13.72 16.44
N LYS A 682 11.47 -14.08 17.30
CA LYS A 682 10.44 -13.19 17.86
C LYS A 682 10.44 -13.29 19.39
N MET A 683 10.83 -12.23 20.06
CA MET A 683 11.34 -12.31 21.44
C MET A 683 10.80 -11.23 22.38
N PRO A 684 10.77 -11.50 23.70
CA PRO A 684 10.42 -10.49 24.69
C PRO A 684 11.45 -9.36 24.66
N ARG A 685 10.99 -8.11 24.53
CA ARG A 685 11.87 -6.94 24.58
C ARG A 685 12.44 -6.82 26.00
N SER A 686 13.76 -6.86 26.13
CA SER A 686 14.44 -6.56 27.40
C SER A 686 14.19 -5.10 27.77
N PHE A 687 13.81 -4.81 29.02
CA PHE A 687 13.64 -3.43 29.50
C PHE A 687 14.96 -2.87 30.04
N ILE A 688 15.04 -1.54 30.19
CA ILE A 688 16.18 -0.89 30.84
C ILE A 688 16.10 -1.12 32.35
N PHE A 689 16.87 -2.07 32.86
CA PHE A 689 16.91 -2.46 34.28
C PHE A 689 18.05 -1.81 35.08
N LYS A 690 19.05 -1.25 34.37
CA LYS A 690 20.17 -0.45 34.90
C LYS A 690 20.46 0.70 33.93
N ASN A 691 20.99 1.81 34.41
CA ASN A 691 21.48 2.93 33.61
C ASN A 691 22.92 3.31 34.04
N PRO A 692 23.62 4.24 33.37
CA PRO A 692 25.01 4.58 33.70
C PRO A 692 25.23 5.19 35.12
N ASP A 693 24.19 5.69 35.79
CA ASP A 693 24.31 6.25 37.15
C ASP A 693 24.68 5.18 38.18
N GLU A 694 24.20 3.94 38.00
CA GLU A 694 24.45 2.77 38.87
C GLU A 694 25.95 2.46 39.07
N TYR A 695 26.80 2.90 38.13
CA TYR A 695 28.24 2.71 38.17
C TYR A 695 29.03 4.03 38.31
N GLY A 696 28.35 5.14 38.61
CA GLY A 696 28.97 6.46 38.78
C GLY A 696 29.66 6.94 37.50
N MET A 697 28.97 6.84 36.37
CA MET A 697 29.34 7.51 35.12
C MET A 697 28.51 8.79 34.99
N GLU A 698 29.16 9.96 35.02
CA GLU A 698 28.49 11.27 35.01
C GLU A 698 28.42 11.86 33.60
N GLY A 699 27.43 12.72 33.34
CA GLY A 699 27.34 13.50 32.09
C GLY A 699 26.93 12.72 30.84
N TRP A 700 26.40 11.51 31.00
CA TRP A 700 25.75 10.75 29.93
C TRP A 700 24.38 11.36 29.58
N TYR A 701 23.85 11.03 28.40
CA TYR A 701 22.51 11.45 27.98
C TYR A 701 21.89 10.54 26.92
N ASP A 702 20.55 10.49 26.87
CA ASP A 702 19.78 9.78 25.84
C ASP A 702 19.82 10.48 24.47
N LEU A 703 19.77 9.67 23.42
CA LEU A 703 19.77 10.04 22.02
C LEU A 703 18.76 9.16 21.26
N SER A 704 18.16 9.69 20.19
CA SER A 704 17.44 8.87 19.20
C SER A 704 18.11 9.02 17.84
N ILE A 705 18.50 7.90 17.24
CA ILE A 705 19.30 7.82 16.00
C ILE A 705 18.49 7.13 14.92
N GLN A 706 18.57 7.61 13.68
CA GLN A 706 17.88 6.98 12.55
C GLN A 706 18.72 5.87 11.92
N SER A 707 18.13 4.68 11.77
CA SER A 707 18.65 3.58 10.96
C SER A 707 18.68 3.93 9.45
N ASP A 708 19.42 3.16 8.64
CA ASP A 708 19.49 3.33 7.17
C ASP A 708 18.11 3.29 6.47
N ASP A 709 17.10 2.66 7.09
CA ASP A 709 15.70 2.63 6.61
C ASP A 709 14.71 3.49 7.41
N GLY A 710 15.18 4.40 8.26
CA GLY A 710 14.32 5.29 9.05
C GLY A 710 13.63 4.64 10.24
N THR A 711 14.10 3.47 10.68
CA THR A 711 13.74 2.92 12.00
C THR A 711 14.44 3.75 13.09
N PRO A 712 13.73 4.33 14.08
CA PRO A 712 14.37 5.03 15.19
C PRO A 712 15.04 4.06 16.15
N LEU A 713 16.22 4.44 16.66
CA LEU A 713 17.07 3.66 17.54
C LEU A 713 17.36 4.47 18.80
N GLU A 714 16.92 3.97 19.96
CA GLU A 714 17.13 4.65 21.24
C GLU A 714 18.52 4.31 21.79
N ALA A 715 19.25 5.34 22.21
CA ALA A 715 20.69 5.30 22.39
C ALA A 715 21.16 6.11 23.60
N TRP A 716 22.36 5.82 24.07
CA TRP A 716 23.08 6.59 25.09
C TRP A 716 24.43 7.04 24.55
N TYR A 717 24.75 8.31 24.76
CA TYR A 717 26.13 8.78 24.74
C TYR A 717 26.65 8.89 26.18
N ILE A 718 27.80 8.28 26.45
CA ILE A 718 28.46 8.26 27.75
C ILE A 718 29.89 8.80 27.57
N PRO A 719 30.27 9.94 28.17
CA PRO A 719 31.60 10.50 28.03
C PRO A 719 32.65 9.70 28.82
N ALA A 720 33.92 9.81 28.42
CA ALA A 720 35.04 9.27 29.17
C ALA A 720 35.15 9.90 30.58
N ARG A 721 35.63 9.12 31.58
CA ARG A 721 35.75 9.59 32.97
C ARG A 721 36.76 10.73 33.06
N GLY A 722 36.31 11.87 33.60
CA GLY A 722 37.12 13.09 33.73
C GLY A 722 37.00 14.07 32.55
N GLY A 723 36.25 13.72 31.50
CA GLY A 723 35.97 14.60 30.37
C GLY A 723 36.03 13.88 29.02
N GLU A 724 35.35 14.42 28.01
CA GLU A 724 35.29 13.85 26.66
C GLU A 724 36.69 13.73 26.02
N SER A 725 37.03 12.52 25.57
CA SER A 725 38.32 12.21 24.93
C SER A 725 38.25 12.24 23.39
N ASP A 726 39.39 12.05 22.71
CA ASP A 726 39.45 11.91 21.25
C ASP A 726 39.00 10.53 20.73
N ARG A 727 38.40 9.68 21.58
CA ARG A 727 38.19 8.25 21.31
C ARG A 727 36.73 7.85 21.49
N LEU A 728 36.21 7.05 20.55
CA LEU A 728 34.82 6.60 20.57
C LEU A 728 34.75 5.09 20.36
N VAL A 729 34.11 4.39 21.30
CA VAL A 729 33.63 3.02 21.08
C VAL A 729 32.15 3.08 20.71
N ILE A 730 31.82 2.63 19.49
CA ILE A 730 30.43 2.36 19.11
C ILE A 730 30.13 0.93 19.57
N PHE A 731 29.26 0.80 20.57
CA PHE A 731 28.95 -0.46 21.24
C PHE A 731 27.54 -0.90 20.88
N ASN A 732 27.37 -2.14 20.43
CA ASN A 732 26.05 -2.71 20.18
C ASN A 732 25.87 -4.03 20.93
N HIS A 733 24.61 -4.38 21.20
CA HIS A 733 24.26 -5.45 22.13
C HIS A 733 23.97 -6.79 21.43
N ALA A 734 24.04 -7.86 22.21
CA ALA A 734 23.65 -9.20 21.78
C ALA A 734 22.12 -9.39 21.77
N LEU A 735 21.66 -10.52 21.23
CA LEU A 735 20.26 -10.93 21.18
C LEU A 735 19.94 -11.83 22.40
N PRO A 736 18.80 -11.66 23.11
CA PRO A 736 17.64 -10.78 22.96
C PRO A 736 17.75 -9.46 23.78
N MET A 737 18.96 -8.96 23.96
CA MET A 737 19.29 -7.98 25.00
C MET A 737 18.88 -6.55 24.61
N CYS A 738 19.20 -5.59 25.48
CA CYS A 738 19.06 -4.15 25.24
C CYS A 738 20.38 -3.42 25.60
N ARG A 739 20.41 -2.09 25.49
CA ARG A 739 21.56 -1.23 25.86
C ARG A 739 21.92 -1.23 27.35
N ALA A 740 21.10 -1.83 28.22
CA ALA A 740 21.50 -2.13 29.61
C ALA A 740 22.12 -3.54 29.78
N GLY A 741 21.82 -4.47 28.88
CA GLY A 741 22.13 -5.90 29.02
C GLY A 741 20.89 -6.79 29.02
N TYR A 742 20.89 -7.83 29.88
CA TYR A 742 19.79 -8.81 29.98
C TYR A 742 19.25 -8.99 31.42
N PRO A 743 17.95 -8.75 31.66
CA PRO A 743 17.32 -8.89 32.98
C PRO A 743 16.79 -10.31 33.25
N GLY A 744 17.51 -11.38 32.86
CA GLY A 744 17.07 -12.77 33.07
C GLY A 744 16.81 -13.09 34.54
N HIS A 745 17.61 -12.52 35.45
CA HIS A 745 17.45 -12.61 36.90
C HIS A 745 16.14 -12.00 37.46
N MET A 746 15.44 -11.17 36.67
CA MET A 746 14.15 -10.56 37.07
C MET A 746 12.95 -11.50 36.88
N GLY A 747 13.17 -12.71 36.36
CA GLY A 747 12.14 -13.74 36.20
C GLY A 747 11.45 -13.72 34.83
N PRO A 748 10.28 -14.38 34.70
CA PRO A 748 9.57 -14.49 33.43
C PRO A 748 9.12 -13.13 32.88
N PRO A 749 9.16 -12.91 31.56
CA PRO A 749 9.46 -13.88 30.50
C PRO A 749 10.96 -14.10 30.23
N TRP A 750 11.86 -13.35 30.86
CA TRP A 750 13.29 -13.38 30.51
C TRP A 750 14.00 -14.64 31.04
N SER A 751 13.78 -15.01 32.30
CA SER A 751 14.35 -16.25 32.88
C SER A 751 14.00 -17.52 32.11
N GLU A 752 12.88 -17.52 31.39
CA GLU A 752 12.35 -18.65 30.62
C GLU A 752 12.76 -18.60 29.13
N PHE A 753 13.22 -17.44 28.63
CA PHE A 753 13.61 -17.27 27.22
C PHE A 753 15.11 -17.52 26.97
N ILE A 754 15.96 -17.35 27.98
CA ILE A 754 17.33 -17.88 27.96
C ILE A 754 17.61 -18.65 29.26
N GLU A 755 17.96 -17.93 30.32
CA GLU A 755 18.37 -18.45 31.63
C GLU A 755 18.22 -17.33 32.69
N PRO A 756 18.04 -17.65 33.99
CA PRO A 756 17.73 -16.70 35.05
C PRO A 756 18.94 -15.87 35.55
N VAL A 757 19.76 -15.33 34.64
CA VAL A 757 21.00 -14.61 34.97
C VAL A 757 20.94 -13.11 34.67
N GLU A 758 21.85 -12.36 35.28
CA GLU A 758 22.18 -11.00 34.86
C GLU A 758 23.28 -11.02 33.80
N ILE A 759 23.09 -10.24 32.73
CA ILE A 759 24.19 -9.82 31.86
C ILE A 759 24.22 -8.30 31.89
N ASP A 760 25.32 -7.74 32.37
CA ASP A 760 25.47 -6.31 32.59
C ASP A 760 26.40 -5.70 31.53
N PHE A 761 25.87 -4.78 30.71
CA PHE A 761 26.69 -3.99 29.78
C PHE A 761 27.06 -2.61 30.33
N VAL A 762 26.41 -2.15 31.39
CA VAL A 762 26.70 -0.86 32.03
C VAL A 762 28.06 -0.89 32.73
N VAL A 763 28.41 -1.99 33.41
CA VAL A 763 29.75 -2.23 33.96
C VAL A 763 30.83 -2.28 32.85
N GLN A 764 30.45 -2.71 31.65
CA GLN A 764 31.34 -2.76 30.49
C GLN A 764 31.58 -1.34 29.93
N TYR A 765 30.55 -0.48 29.94
CA TYR A 765 30.72 0.96 29.66
C TYR A 765 31.57 1.64 30.73
N LYS A 766 31.45 1.22 32.00
CA LYS A 766 32.31 1.72 33.08
C LYS A 766 33.79 1.42 32.81
N HIS A 767 34.14 0.19 32.43
CA HIS A 767 35.53 -0.16 32.09
C HIS A 767 36.05 0.63 30.88
N LEU A 768 35.22 0.90 29.87
CA LEU A 768 35.59 1.71 28.72
C LEU A 768 35.78 3.20 29.09
N THR A 769 34.88 3.78 29.87
CA THR A 769 34.94 5.20 30.27
C THR A 769 36.04 5.47 31.29
N ASP A 770 36.27 4.56 32.25
CA ASP A 770 37.42 4.56 33.16
C ASP A 770 38.76 4.50 32.37
N ALA A 771 38.78 3.78 31.24
CA ALA A 771 39.94 3.66 30.36
C ALA A 771 40.08 4.81 29.32
N GLY A 772 39.26 5.85 29.42
CA GLY A 772 39.38 7.05 28.58
C GLY A 772 38.65 6.98 27.24
N TYR A 773 37.71 6.05 27.03
CA TYR A 773 36.85 6.02 25.84
C TYR A 773 35.49 6.65 26.11
N ASN A 774 35.01 7.47 25.19
CA ASN A 774 33.58 7.76 25.13
C ASN A 774 32.86 6.54 24.54
N VAL A 775 31.62 6.28 24.98
CA VAL A 775 30.79 5.17 24.48
C VAL A 775 29.54 5.73 23.83
N LEU A 776 29.23 5.26 22.61
CA LEU A 776 27.91 5.40 22.01
C LEU A 776 27.28 4.01 21.91
N THR A 777 26.21 3.77 22.66
CA THR A 777 25.47 2.49 22.66
C THR A 777 24.01 2.70 22.26
N TYR A 778 23.39 1.68 21.67
CA TYR A 778 22.03 1.78 21.13
C TYR A 778 21.29 0.44 21.18
N ASP A 779 19.97 0.51 21.31
CA ASP A 779 19.06 -0.61 21.12
C ASP A 779 18.85 -0.86 19.60
N PHE A 780 19.06 -2.09 19.13
CA PHE A 780 18.71 -2.50 17.76
C PHE A 780 17.20 -2.37 17.49
N ARG A 781 16.78 -2.32 16.22
CA ARG A 781 15.36 -2.46 15.83
C ARG A 781 14.73 -3.66 16.54
N ASN A 782 13.48 -3.56 16.98
CA ASN A 782 12.77 -4.58 17.77
C ASN A 782 13.35 -4.90 19.18
N HIS A 783 14.55 -4.43 19.55
CA HIS A 783 15.13 -4.61 20.89
C HIS A 783 14.93 -3.37 21.77
N GLY A 784 15.01 -3.53 23.09
CA GLY A 784 14.89 -2.44 24.06
C GLY A 784 13.76 -1.46 23.81
N GLN A 785 14.09 -0.16 23.79
CA GLN A 785 13.13 0.93 23.58
C GLN A 785 12.96 1.37 22.11
N SER A 786 13.82 0.91 21.20
CA SER A 786 13.84 1.29 19.78
C SER A 786 12.54 1.04 19.01
N GLY A 787 12.47 1.56 17.79
CA GLY A 787 11.38 1.30 16.84
C GLY A 787 11.18 -0.19 16.54
N ALA A 788 9.93 -0.58 16.37
CA ALA A 788 9.57 -1.90 15.87
C ALA A 788 9.56 -1.90 14.33
N ALA A 789 10.26 -2.85 13.72
CA ALA A 789 10.41 -3.01 12.28
C ALA A 789 10.26 -4.49 11.88
N ASN A 790 10.17 -4.78 10.58
CA ASN A 790 10.21 -6.15 10.04
C ASN A 790 9.19 -7.13 10.68
N GLY A 791 8.09 -6.63 11.25
CA GLY A 791 7.06 -7.45 11.92
C GLY A 791 7.43 -7.94 13.32
N GLY A 792 8.40 -7.31 14.01
CA GLY A 792 8.89 -7.76 15.31
C GLY A 792 9.89 -8.92 15.23
N VAL A 793 10.38 -9.23 14.02
CA VAL A 793 11.33 -10.31 13.74
C VAL A 793 12.75 -9.76 13.73
N SER A 794 13.67 -10.40 14.45
CA SER A 794 15.11 -10.19 14.26
C SER A 794 15.57 -10.94 13.02
N GLY A 795 16.23 -10.25 12.09
CA GLY A 795 16.84 -10.83 10.90
C GLY A 795 18.24 -11.42 11.12
N ILE A 796 18.72 -11.41 12.38
CA ILE A 796 20.06 -11.84 12.81
C ILE A 796 21.16 -11.34 11.84
N GLY A 797 21.18 -10.02 11.66
CA GLY A 797 22.15 -9.31 10.82
C GLY A 797 21.72 -9.10 9.36
N GLN A 798 20.63 -9.73 8.91
CA GLN A 798 20.07 -9.47 7.56
C GLN A 798 19.22 -8.19 7.48
N TRP A 799 18.67 -7.72 8.60
CA TRP A 799 18.02 -6.40 8.70
C TRP A 799 18.84 -5.42 9.54
N GLU A 800 19.43 -5.89 10.63
CA GLU A 800 20.05 -5.10 11.69
C GLU A 800 21.37 -4.43 11.25
N TRP A 801 21.98 -4.86 10.14
CA TRP A 801 23.10 -4.15 9.51
C TRP A 801 22.77 -2.68 9.16
N ARG A 802 21.49 -2.39 8.90
CA ARG A 802 20.98 -1.03 8.64
C ARG A 802 21.13 -0.12 9.86
N ASP A 803 21.04 -0.70 11.06
CA ASP A 803 21.14 0.03 12.31
C ASP A 803 22.60 0.42 12.57
N CYS A 804 23.54 -0.50 12.33
CA CYS A 804 24.98 -0.19 12.31
C CYS A 804 25.33 0.92 11.29
N VAL A 805 24.73 0.89 10.10
CA VAL A 805 24.93 1.93 9.05
C VAL A 805 24.35 3.29 9.47
N GLY A 806 23.16 3.31 10.08
CA GLY A 806 22.53 4.54 10.59
C GLY A 806 23.36 5.18 11.71
N VAL A 807 23.79 4.38 12.69
CA VAL A 807 24.63 4.84 13.81
C VAL A 807 26.00 5.34 13.31
N LYS A 808 26.63 4.65 12.35
CA LYS A 808 27.91 5.12 11.78
C LYS A 808 27.75 6.44 11.03
N ARG A 809 26.70 6.59 10.19
CA ARG A 809 26.38 7.86 9.54
C ARG A 809 26.14 8.99 10.55
N PHE A 810 25.39 8.74 11.62
CA PHE A 810 25.16 9.71 12.69
C PHE A 810 26.48 10.16 13.32
N VAL A 811 27.37 9.22 13.66
CA VAL A 811 28.71 9.53 14.18
C VAL A 811 29.50 10.39 13.20
N ASP A 812 29.49 10.08 11.91
CA ASP A 812 30.33 10.76 10.92
C ASP A 812 29.88 12.18 10.60
N ILE A 813 28.57 12.44 10.52
CA ILE A 813 28.04 13.80 10.30
C ILE A 813 28.09 14.66 11.57
N HIS A 814 28.16 14.04 12.75
CA HIS A 814 28.13 14.76 14.03
C HIS A 814 29.45 15.52 14.26
N PRO A 815 29.45 16.87 14.40
CA PRO A 815 30.67 17.70 14.36
C PRO A 815 31.80 17.36 15.35
N ARG A 816 31.45 16.75 16.49
CA ARG A 816 32.41 16.24 17.50
C ARG A 816 32.82 14.79 17.21
N LEU A 817 31.89 13.84 17.38
CA LEU A 817 32.09 12.39 17.19
C LEU A 817 32.75 11.99 15.87
N GLY A 818 32.44 12.69 14.77
CA GLY A 818 32.99 12.39 13.45
C GLY A 818 34.51 12.52 13.35
N ARG A 819 35.12 13.28 14.27
CA ARG A 819 36.57 13.54 14.37
C ARG A 819 37.32 12.59 15.32
N MET A 820 36.59 11.80 16.12
CA MET A 820 37.19 10.89 17.10
C MET A 820 37.81 9.67 16.41
N LYS A 821 38.83 9.06 17.05
CA LYS A 821 39.31 7.72 16.71
C LYS A 821 38.24 6.70 17.09
N LYS A 822 37.63 6.07 16.08
CA LYS A 822 36.48 5.17 16.26
C LYS A 822 36.93 3.71 16.35
N ALA A 823 36.38 2.99 17.32
CA ALA A 823 36.46 1.54 17.43
C ALA A 823 35.04 0.94 17.54
N LEU A 824 34.89 -0.31 17.14
CA LEU A 824 33.62 -1.05 17.20
C LEU A 824 33.66 -2.08 18.32
N PHE A 825 32.57 -2.22 19.06
CA PHE A 825 32.36 -3.32 20.00
C PHE A 825 31.03 -3.98 19.63
N SER A 826 31.10 -5.16 18.99
CA SER A 826 29.97 -5.70 18.24
C SER A 826 29.69 -7.16 18.58
N GLN A 827 28.68 -7.40 19.42
CA GLN A 827 28.49 -8.67 20.11
C GLN A 827 27.41 -9.55 19.47
N CYS A 828 27.69 -10.84 19.25
CA CYS A 828 26.69 -11.81 18.80
C CYS A 828 25.88 -11.33 17.58
N LEU A 829 24.56 -11.09 17.73
CA LEU A 829 23.68 -10.42 16.75
C LEU A 829 24.36 -9.19 16.14
N GLY A 830 24.84 -8.29 16.99
CA GLY A 830 25.46 -7.05 16.58
C GLY A 830 26.80 -7.25 15.88
N GLY A 831 27.50 -8.36 16.16
CA GLY A 831 28.67 -8.81 15.40
C GLY A 831 28.30 -9.25 13.98
N VAL A 832 27.31 -10.14 13.82
CA VAL A 832 26.81 -10.55 12.49
C VAL A 832 26.30 -9.34 11.69
N SER A 833 25.56 -8.45 12.36
CA SER A 833 25.05 -7.19 11.81
C SER A 833 26.17 -6.27 11.35
N GLN A 834 27.24 -6.15 12.14
CA GLN A 834 28.38 -5.30 11.82
C GLN A 834 29.23 -5.87 10.68
N TYR A 835 29.40 -7.20 10.60
CA TYR A 835 30.10 -7.84 9.48
C TYR A 835 29.29 -7.68 8.18
N ALA A 836 27.96 -7.81 8.26
CA ALA A 836 27.05 -7.55 7.15
C ALA A 836 27.08 -6.06 6.73
N ALA A 837 27.15 -5.12 7.68
CA ALA A 837 27.26 -3.69 7.40
C ALA A 837 28.58 -3.35 6.69
N ILE A 838 29.72 -3.86 7.18
CA ILE A 838 31.04 -3.73 6.54
C ILE A 838 31.03 -4.35 5.14
N THR A 839 30.34 -5.49 4.94
CA THR A 839 30.22 -6.08 3.60
C THR A 839 29.42 -5.22 2.63
N LYS A 840 28.27 -4.69 3.08
CA LYS A 840 27.30 -4.00 2.21
C LYS A 840 27.66 -2.54 1.96
N ARG A 841 28.35 -1.89 2.91
CA ARG A 841 28.68 -0.45 2.92
C ARG A 841 30.11 -0.22 3.45
N PRO A 842 31.15 -0.83 2.85
CA PRO A 842 32.52 -0.80 3.37
C PRO A 842 33.07 0.63 3.52
N GLU A 843 32.67 1.55 2.64
CA GLU A 843 33.12 2.94 2.60
C GLU A 843 32.71 3.75 3.85
N LEU A 844 31.75 3.26 4.63
CA LEU A 844 31.38 3.85 5.91
C LEU A 844 32.26 3.40 7.08
N PHE A 845 33.14 2.40 6.89
CA PHE A 845 33.91 1.80 7.99
C PHE A 845 35.44 1.85 7.78
N ASP A 846 35.91 2.50 6.72
CA ASP A 846 37.35 2.66 6.42
C ASP A 846 38.14 3.47 7.47
N ASP A 847 37.47 4.27 8.31
CA ASP A 847 38.08 5.06 9.39
C ASP A 847 38.05 4.39 10.78
N ILE A 848 37.44 3.19 10.88
CA ILE A 848 37.43 2.39 12.10
C ILE A 848 38.84 1.82 12.35
N ARG A 849 39.35 1.97 13.58
CA ARG A 849 40.69 1.53 13.95
C ARG A 849 40.79 0.05 14.28
N CYS A 850 39.79 -0.50 14.95
CA CYS A 850 39.72 -1.90 15.33
C CYS A 850 38.29 -2.30 15.73
N MET A 851 38.05 -3.61 15.86
CA MET A 851 36.79 -4.16 16.32
C MET A 851 36.99 -5.23 17.40
N CYS A 852 36.26 -5.13 18.51
CA CYS A 852 36.03 -6.24 19.44
C CYS A 852 34.73 -6.92 19.02
N SER A 853 34.76 -8.23 18.76
CA SER A 853 33.62 -8.97 18.21
C SER A 853 33.41 -10.30 18.95
N PRO A 854 32.84 -10.25 20.17
CA PRO A 854 32.64 -11.45 20.97
C PRO A 854 31.40 -12.24 20.57
N LEU A 855 31.47 -13.54 20.82
CA LEU A 855 30.30 -14.42 20.85
C LEU A 855 29.43 -14.37 19.58
N VAL A 856 30.06 -14.14 18.41
CA VAL A 856 29.42 -14.19 17.09
C VAL A 856 29.04 -15.64 16.76
N PRO A 857 27.76 -15.96 16.47
CA PRO A 857 27.32 -17.29 16.10
C PRO A 857 27.31 -17.50 14.58
N ASN A 858 27.27 -18.77 14.17
CA ASN A 858 26.54 -19.16 12.96
C ASN A 858 25.25 -19.89 13.38
N MET A 859 24.08 -19.39 12.98
CA MET A 859 22.82 -19.92 13.51
C MET A 859 22.54 -21.37 13.09
N SER A 860 23.16 -21.87 12.02
CA SER A 860 23.12 -23.31 11.69
C SER A 860 23.70 -24.20 12.80
N ALA A 861 24.80 -23.78 13.45
CA ALA A 861 25.39 -24.52 14.57
C ALA A 861 24.52 -24.38 15.85
N VAL A 862 23.93 -23.20 16.06
CA VAL A 862 23.00 -22.96 17.18
C VAL A 862 21.76 -23.85 17.08
N PHE A 863 21.09 -23.87 15.91
CA PHE A 863 19.91 -24.71 15.72
C PHE A 863 20.26 -26.21 15.71
N SER A 864 21.39 -26.62 15.10
CA SER A 864 21.91 -27.99 15.19
C SER A 864 22.01 -28.46 16.65
N LYS A 865 22.74 -27.72 17.49
CA LYS A 865 23.00 -28.10 18.87
C LYS A 865 21.74 -28.06 19.75
N LEU A 866 20.93 -27.01 19.65
CA LEU A 866 19.70 -26.87 20.45
C LEU A 866 18.59 -27.85 20.04
N SER A 867 18.53 -28.26 18.77
CA SER A 867 17.62 -29.32 18.32
C SER A 867 18.14 -30.72 18.68
N GLY A 868 19.45 -30.96 18.61
CA GLY A 868 20.09 -32.19 19.09
C GLY A 868 19.82 -32.45 20.57
N ALA A 869 19.94 -31.41 21.42
CA ALA A 869 19.60 -31.48 22.84
C ALA A 869 18.11 -31.81 23.13
N GLN A 870 17.22 -31.60 22.15
CA GLN A 870 15.78 -31.87 22.23
C GLN A 870 15.34 -33.14 21.48
N GLY A 871 16.27 -33.90 20.87
CA GLY A 871 15.96 -35.11 20.08
C GLY A 871 15.36 -34.84 18.69
N ILE A 872 15.46 -33.60 18.19
CA ILE A 872 14.83 -33.13 16.95
C ILE A 872 15.85 -32.62 15.89
N SER A 873 17.11 -33.05 15.97
CA SER A 873 18.17 -32.63 15.03
C SER A 873 17.90 -33.00 13.57
N GLN A 874 17.08 -34.01 13.31
CA GLN A 874 16.63 -34.43 11.99
C GLN A 874 15.72 -33.41 11.27
N TYR A 875 15.33 -32.30 11.90
CA TYR A 875 14.34 -31.34 11.39
C TYR A 875 14.93 -29.95 11.02
N GLN A 876 16.20 -29.85 10.62
CA GLN A 876 16.82 -28.55 10.27
C GLN A 876 16.10 -27.83 9.12
N GLU A 877 15.57 -28.59 8.17
CA GLU A 877 14.86 -28.07 7.00
C GLU A 877 13.49 -27.51 7.39
N LEU A 878 12.77 -28.19 8.30
CA LEU A 878 11.55 -27.69 8.89
C LEU A 878 11.80 -26.50 9.82
N ILE A 879 12.93 -26.43 10.54
CA ILE A 879 13.33 -25.22 11.30
C ILE A 879 13.50 -24.03 10.34
N ASP A 880 14.19 -24.18 9.21
CA ASP A 880 14.28 -23.13 8.18
C ASP A 880 12.91 -22.74 7.60
N LEU A 881 12.01 -23.71 7.41
CA LEU A 881 10.64 -23.45 6.93
C LEU A 881 9.80 -22.70 7.96
N GLU A 882 9.87 -23.04 9.25
CA GLU A 882 9.21 -22.28 10.32
C GLU A 882 9.83 -20.88 10.50
N LEU A 883 11.15 -20.73 10.36
CA LEU A 883 11.81 -19.41 10.34
C LEU A 883 11.32 -18.54 9.17
N LEU A 884 11.20 -19.12 7.97
CA LEU A 884 10.65 -18.44 6.79
C LEU A 884 9.15 -18.11 6.97
N LYS A 885 8.34 -19.03 7.52
CA LYS A 885 6.94 -18.77 7.90
C LYS A 885 6.88 -17.56 8.83
N LEU A 886 7.69 -17.53 9.89
CA LEU A 886 7.72 -16.45 10.88
C LEU A 886 8.10 -15.07 10.31
N GLY A 887 8.76 -15.02 9.15
CA GLY A 887 9.26 -13.80 8.50
C GLY A 887 10.77 -13.57 8.63
N GLY A 888 11.50 -14.57 9.13
CA GLY A 888 12.96 -14.56 9.26
C GLY A 888 13.69 -15.06 8.01
N PHE A 889 14.83 -15.70 8.22
CA PHE A 889 15.72 -16.23 7.19
C PHE A 889 16.16 -17.66 7.53
N PRO A 890 16.63 -18.45 6.56
CA PRO A 890 17.29 -19.72 6.84
C PRO A 890 18.51 -19.54 7.74
N ALA A 891 18.83 -20.55 8.54
CA ALA A 891 19.93 -20.54 9.50
C ALA A 891 21.30 -20.22 8.87
N ALA A 892 21.52 -20.64 7.62
CA ALA A 892 22.74 -20.38 6.86
C ALA A 892 22.92 -18.89 6.49
N ASP A 893 21.82 -18.16 6.24
CA ASP A 893 21.84 -16.71 5.98
C ASP A 893 22.16 -15.93 7.27
N MET A 894 21.75 -16.46 8.43
CA MET A 894 21.90 -15.84 9.76
C MET A 894 23.24 -16.23 10.41
N SER A 895 24.36 -16.00 9.70
CA SER A 895 25.66 -16.53 10.11
C SER A 895 26.80 -15.51 9.98
N GLY A 896 27.59 -15.32 11.04
CA GLY A 896 28.73 -14.38 11.03
C GLY A 896 29.79 -14.75 9.98
N LYS A 897 30.03 -16.05 9.78
CA LYS A 897 30.97 -16.59 8.78
C LYS A 897 30.62 -16.22 7.34
N LEU A 898 29.35 -15.98 7.02
CA LEU A 898 28.90 -15.54 5.69
C LEU A 898 29.53 -14.19 5.30
N TRP A 899 29.74 -13.32 6.28
CA TRP A 899 30.20 -11.94 6.09
C TRP A 899 31.66 -11.70 6.49
N ALA A 900 32.24 -12.61 7.29
CA ALA A 900 33.62 -12.56 7.78
C ALA A 900 34.70 -12.29 6.69
N PRO A 901 34.63 -12.83 5.45
CA PRO A 901 35.62 -12.57 4.40
C PRO A 901 35.76 -11.09 3.96
N ASN A 902 34.84 -10.21 4.35
CA ASN A 902 34.93 -8.78 4.07
C ASN A 902 35.52 -7.97 5.23
N VAL A 903 35.62 -8.56 6.43
CA VAL A 903 36.15 -7.92 7.63
C VAL A 903 37.68 -7.95 7.60
N LYS A 904 38.26 -6.81 7.18
CA LYS A 904 39.72 -6.60 7.07
C LYS A 904 40.32 -5.84 8.26
N LEU A 905 39.47 -5.26 9.11
CA LEU A 905 39.85 -4.47 10.29
C LEU A 905 40.66 -5.31 11.30
N PRO A 906 41.58 -4.72 12.07
CA PRO A 906 42.17 -5.39 13.22
C PRO A 906 41.08 -5.84 14.20
N ILE A 907 41.08 -7.11 14.61
CA ILE A 907 39.92 -7.71 15.30
C ILE A 907 40.30 -8.65 16.45
N LEU A 908 39.65 -8.47 17.61
CA LEU A 908 39.69 -9.39 18.74
C LEU A 908 38.32 -10.07 18.86
N MET A 909 38.31 -11.40 18.74
CA MET A 909 37.16 -12.24 19.06
C MET A 909 37.39 -12.96 20.40
N TRP A 910 36.32 -13.22 21.15
CA TRP A 910 36.35 -14.23 22.21
C TRP A 910 35.06 -15.05 22.27
N GLN A 911 35.21 -16.31 22.66
CA GLN A 911 34.17 -17.33 22.70
C GLN A 911 34.42 -18.28 23.88
N VAL A 912 33.36 -18.90 24.41
CA VAL A 912 33.51 -20.03 25.35
C VAL A 912 33.98 -21.26 24.57
N HIS A 913 34.97 -21.99 25.08
CA HIS A 913 35.51 -23.18 24.40
C HIS A 913 34.50 -24.32 24.42
N ASP A 914 34.03 -24.69 25.61
CA ASP A 914 33.12 -25.82 25.84
C ASP A 914 31.64 -25.36 25.85
N ASP A 915 31.31 -24.39 24.99
CA ASP A 915 30.04 -23.66 24.98
C ASP A 915 28.81 -24.58 24.93
N ALA A 916 27.82 -24.37 25.80
CA ALA A 916 26.61 -25.20 25.86
C ALA A 916 25.65 -24.99 24.66
N ILE A 917 25.74 -23.85 23.96
CA ILE A 917 24.79 -23.38 22.94
C ILE A 917 25.36 -23.53 21.52
N ILE A 918 26.67 -23.45 21.36
CA ILE A 918 27.37 -23.51 20.05
C ILE A 918 28.32 -24.71 19.96
N GLU A 919 28.50 -25.25 18.75
CA GLU A 919 29.48 -26.30 18.42
C GLU A 919 30.92 -25.74 18.35
N ASN A 920 31.39 -25.20 19.47
CA ASN A 920 32.77 -24.75 19.66
C ASN A 920 33.70 -25.96 20.02
N PRO A 921 35.01 -25.87 19.71
CA PRO A 921 35.69 -24.73 19.08
C PRO A 921 35.43 -24.58 17.57
N SER A 922 34.86 -25.59 16.90
CA SER A 922 34.71 -25.66 15.44
C SER A 922 33.98 -24.48 14.78
N ASP A 923 32.81 -24.08 15.30
CA ASP A 923 31.99 -23.02 14.67
C ASP A 923 32.70 -21.66 14.70
N ALA A 924 33.12 -21.25 15.90
CA ALA A 924 33.87 -20.03 16.14
C ALA A 924 35.22 -20.00 15.40
N GLN A 925 36.01 -21.07 15.44
CA GLN A 925 37.28 -21.16 14.72
C GLN A 925 37.04 -20.98 13.21
N SER A 926 36.03 -21.65 12.64
CA SER A 926 35.73 -21.54 11.21
C SER A 926 35.18 -20.16 10.79
N THR A 927 34.69 -19.37 11.74
CA THR A 927 34.32 -17.95 11.56
C THR A 927 35.56 -17.07 11.61
N PHE A 928 36.45 -17.32 12.56
CA PHE A 928 37.72 -16.60 12.71
C PHE A 928 38.65 -16.82 11.52
N ASP A 929 38.80 -18.05 11.05
CA ASP A 929 39.62 -18.41 9.89
C ASP A 929 39.16 -17.66 8.64
N ALA A 930 37.84 -17.55 8.45
CA ALA A 930 37.21 -16.85 7.32
C ALA A 930 37.41 -15.32 7.32
N LEU A 931 37.85 -14.70 8.43
CA LEU A 931 38.15 -13.26 8.47
C LEU A 931 39.32 -12.91 7.54
N ALA A 932 39.14 -11.92 6.66
CA ALA A 932 40.21 -11.41 5.78
C ALA A 932 41.22 -10.48 6.49
N SER A 933 41.02 -10.19 7.78
CA SER A 933 41.95 -9.42 8.60
C SER A 933 43.30 -10.13 8.76
N ARG A 934 44.37 -9.32 8.74
CA ARG A 934 45.76 -9.75 8.95
C ARG A 934 46.26 -9.57 10.38
N ASP A 935 45.50 -8.85 11.21
CA ASP A 935 45.81 -8.59 12.62
C ASP A 935 44.57 -9.01 13.43
N LYS A 936 44.40 -10.33 13.56
CA LYS A 936 43.24 -10.98 14.16
C LYS A 936 43.65 -11.90 15.31
N GLU A 937 42.94 -11.80 16.43
CA GLU A 937 43.13 -12.65 17.61
C GLU A 937 41.80 -13.32 18.01
N LEU A 938 41.85 -14.59 18.38
CA LEU A 938 40.75 -15.33 19.00
C LEU A 938 41.19 -15.79 20.38
N TYR A 939 40.42 -15.43 21.40
CA TYR A 939 40.62 -15.85 22.78
C TYR A 939 39.53 -16.84 23.21
N TRP A 940 39.94 -17.93 23.85
CA TRP A 940 39.04 -18.95 24.40
C TRP A 940 38.82 -18.71 25.89
N ILE A 941 37.56 -18.64 26.30
CA ILE A 941 37.15 -18.73 27.69
C ILE A 941 37.00 -20.22 28.02
N GLU A 942 37.94 -20.74 28.80
CA GLU A 942 38.02 -22.15 29.21
C GLU A 942 37.43 -22.35 30.62
N GLY A 943 37.13 -23.60 30.98
CA GLY A 943 36.68 -23.95 32.34
C GLY A 943 35.21 -23.64 32.64
N THR A 944 34.43 -23.22 31.63
CA THR A 944 32.97 -23.05 31.73
C THR A 944 32.29 -23.48 30.44
N THR A 945 31.01 -23.84 30.53
CA THR A 945 30.11 -24.07 29.40
C THR A 945 29.09 -22.93 29.23
N LYS A 946 29.02 -21.99 30.19
CA LYS A 946 27.94 -20.99 30.29
C LYS A 946 28.17 -19.79 29.36
N ARG A 947 27.62 -19.86 28.15
CA ARG A 947 27.68 -18.76 27.16
C ARG A 947 27.13 -17.44 27.70
N PHE A 948 26.07 -17.49 28.49
CA PHE A 948 25.35 -16.31 28.95
C PHE A 948 25.88 -15.78 30.28
N GLU A 949 25.81 -16.56 31.37
CA GLU A 949 26.35 -16.16 32.68
C GLU A 949 27.83 -15.74 32.66
N ASP A 950 28.70 -16.48 31.96
CA ASP A 950 30.15 -16.23 31.96
C ASP A 950 30.63 -15.53 30.68
N GLY A 951 30.17 -15.97 29.51
CA GLY A 951 30.67 -15.48 28.22
C GLY A 951 30.48 -13.96 28.01
N TYR A 952 29.25 -13.45 28.10
CA TYR A 952 28.99 -12.02 27.88
C TYR A 952 29.48 -11.14 29.05
N ASN A 953 29.51 -11.69 30.27
CA ASN A 953 30.04 -10.99 31.45
C ASN A 953 31.57 -11.02 31.53
N TRP A 954 32.27 -11.79 30.68
CA TRP A 954 33.73 -11.96 30.75
C TRP A 954 34.49 -10.63 30.66
N PHE A 955 34.13 -9.72 29.74
CA PHE A 955 34.74 -8.38 29.67
C PHE A 955 34.43 -7.53 30.91
N GLY A 956 33.26 -7.71 31.54
CA GLY A 956 32.91 -7.07 32.81
C GLY A 956 33.76 -7.56 34.00
N ARG A 957 34.29 -8.79 33.93
CA ARG A 957 35.12 -9.41 34.98
C ARG A 957 36.64 -9.32 34.71
N HIS A 958 37.03 -9.31 33.45
CA HIS A 958 38.43 -9.38 32.98
C HIS A 958 38.68 -8.38 31.83
N PRO A 959 38.64 -7.06 32.12
CA PRO A 959 38.70 -6.03 31.09
C PRO A 959 40.07 -5.87 30.43
N GLU A 960 41.15 -6.36 31.04
CA GLU A 960 42.54 -5.99 30.76
C GLU A 960 42.94 -6.28 29.31
N LYS A 961 42.58 -7.46 28.79
CA LYS A 961 42.92 -7.89 27.42
C LYS A 961 42.22 -7.04 26.36
N VAL A 962 40.95 -6.72 26.58
CA VAL A 962 40.12 -5.95 25.65
C VAL A 962 40.54 -4.48 25.65
N LEU A 963 40.79 -3.91 26.83
CA LEU A 963 41.31 -2.55 26.96
C LEU A 963 42.72 -2.40 26.34
N ALA A 964 43.60 -3.38 26.54
CA ALA A 964 44.92 -3.40 25.89
C ALA A 964 44.81 -3.50 24.36
N PHE A 965 43.88 -4.31 23.85
CA PHE A 965 43.63 -4.44 22.42
C PHE A 965 43.07 -3.14 21.82
N LEU A 966 42.05 -2.52 22.42
CA LEU A 966 41.51 -1.23 21.97
C LEU A 966 42.60 -0.14 21.97
N LYS A 967 43.45 -0.13 23.02
CA LYS A 967 44.54 0.82 23.17
C LYS A 967 45.58 0.70 22.03
N LYS A 968 45.92 -0.52 21.61
CA LYS A 968 46.89 -0.81 20.52
C LYS A 968 46.61 -0.04 19.21
N TYR A 969 45.35 0.31 18.91
CA TYR A 969 44.98 0.97 17.64
C TYR A 969 44.36 2.38 17.82
N THR A 970 44.17 2.83 19.06
CA THR A 970 43.53 4.13 19.37
C THR A 970 44.39 5.07 20.22
N ASP A 971 45.53 4.62 20.74
CA ASP A 971 46.68 5.52 21.01
C ASP A 971 47.22 6.07 19.67
#